data_AF-E1V3E5-F1
#
_entry.id   AF-E1V3E5-F1
#
_cell.length_a   1.000
_cell.length_b   1.000
_cell.length_c   1.000
_cell.angle_alpha   90.00
_cell.angle_beta   90.00
_cell.angle_gamma   90.00
#
_symmetry.space_group_name_H-M   'P 1'
#
loop_
_entity.id
_entity.type
_entity.pdbx_description
1 polymer ?
#
loop_
_entity_poly.entity_id
_entity_poly.type
_entity_poly.pdbx_seq_one_letter_code
_entity_poly.pdbx_strand_id
1 'polypeptide(L)'
;MSWRASGLPRRQRLVGLWLLLSGIGLLGGALFAAWLDNLYQPQGLARLILWLGCFSGGITLFAAGLVLERWLFTPLRHLQGQLARLAANPDVPDVSPPEGWLRGLGPDLERVHAAWRDDRQRLAHAHADGAREATRVRQRLEVLLQTLDTPLLLCDRHHRLLLYNQAAERLFAAHPGLGLGKELGNLLPAKGLVDVMACLPDDGSGREVLIPHDDHWLHVGLRRVSGDETLLTLSDATLTWAREVGPQAELDNLLPALRRHGAGLISSADALAHLRGDDSPELRRRLEAVIDEEGDALGSSLERLGTTHDALRRQGERLVPLWSNDLWAALGERLATPSVTPVGMPAWLKGDAPVLLEVLASLLETLAEHTGLDAFDGELCLGNRRVYLDLCWHGEALAQRHLDTWRHRRLERLPHSPSAEDVLRQHASDVWSLSDGDWARLRLPLPALSRTAAPRPENPPRPEFHDFDIAKLPAPDTDLASRALHDLEIVAFDTETTGLALREGDRLISLGACRIVNGRLLADETFEQHVNPQRPIPSASTAIHGLGDQDVENAPTAEQVLPRFRDYVGSAVLLAHNAAFDMLAIRPGPGTDAFDMPVLDTLLLSRALDPGLEGHDLDSLAKRYGLRFPPGTRHTALGDARVTARLWLALRRRLEARGIERLSDALVFQAGALDREDACAP
;
A
#
# COMPACT_ATOMS: atom_id res chain seq x y z
N MET A 1 -9.17 -20.70 -52.38
CA MET A 1 -8.40 -21.11 -53.58
C MET A 1 -7.01 -21.56 -53.14
N SER A 2 -6.79 -22.86 -52.96
CA SER A 2 -5.47 -23.41 -52.61
C SER A 2 -4.62 -23.50 -53.88
N TRP A 3 -3.70 -22.56 -54.07
CA TRP A 3 -2.63 -22.73 -55.03
C TRP A 3 -1.72 -23.86 -54.52
N ARG A 4 -1.95 -25.08 -55.01
CA ARG A 4 -0.96 -26.16 -54.90
C ARG A 4 0.23 -25.74 -55.76
N ALA A 5 1.21 -25.09 -55.12
CA ALA A 5 2.51 -24.87 -55.74
C ALA A 5 3.08 -26.22 -56.13
N SER A 6 3.17 -26.47 -57.44
CA SER A 6 4.00 -27.53 -57.99
C SER A 6 5.42 -27.26 -57.52
N GLY A 7 5.83 -27.95 -56.45
CA GLY A 7 7.12 -27.74 -55.82
C GLY A 7 8.23 -27.84 -56.87
N LEU A 8 9.14 -26.87 -56.85
CA LEU A 8 10.35 -26.85 -57.67
C LEU A 8 11.01 -28.25 -57.66
N PRO A 9 11.52 -28.73 -58.80
CA PRO A 9 12.12 -30.06 -58.88
C PRO A 9 13.24 -30.19 -57.84
N ARG A 10 13.14 -31.22 -56.97
CA ARG A 10 14.14 -31.49 -55.93
C ARG A 10 15.53 -31.56 -56.57
N ARG A 11 16.51 -30.85 -56.01
CA ARG A 11 17.92 -30.79 -56.49
C ARG A 11 18.48 -32.14 -56.95
N GLN A 12 18.18 -33.21 -56.21
CA GLN A 12 18.61 -34.57 -56.56
C GLN A 12 18.17 -35.00 -57.97
N ARG A 13 16.98 -34.56 -58.41
CA ARG A 13 16.46 -34.80 -59.77
C ARG A 13 17.17 -33.94 -60.81
N LEU A 14 17.47 -32.68 -60.52
CA LEU A 14 18.19 -31.78 -61.45
C LEU A 14 19.66 -32.19 -61.61
N VAL A 15 20.34 -32.49 -60.51
CA VAL A 15 21.73 -33.01 -60.51
C VAL A 15 21.77 -34.39 -61.17
N GLY A 16 20.80 -35.26 -60.87
CA GLY A 16 20.66 -36.56 -61.51
C GLY A 16 20.44 -36.44 -63.02
N LEU A 17 19.56 -35.54 -63.46
CA LEU A 17 19.32 -35.27 -64.88
C LEU A 17 20.56 -34.70 -65.56
N TRP A 18 21.27 -33.76 -64.92
CA TRP A 18 22.51 -33.20 -65.45
C TRP A 18 23.60 -34.28 -65.59
N LEU A 19 23.87 -35.08 -64.56
CA LEU A 19 24.86 -36.16 -64.62
C LEU A 19 24.48 -37.21 -65.66
N LEU A 20 23.19 -37.51 -65.80
CA LEU A 20 22.67 -38.43 -66.81
C LEU A 20 22.85 -37.87 -68.23
N LEU A 21 22.55 -36.59 -68.46
CA LEU A 21 22.78 -35.93 -69.75
C LEU A 21 24.28 -35.82 -70.09
N SER A 22 25.13 -35.51 -69.11
CA SER A 22 26.60 -35.52 -69.29
C SER A 22 27.10 -36.93 -69.61
N GLY A 23 26.60 -37.95 -68.91
CA GLY A 23 26.95 -39.35 -69.15
C GLY A 23 26.52 -39.84 -70.53
N ILE A 24 25.29 -39.53 -70.96
CA ILE A 24 24.81 -39.82 -72.32
C ILE A 24 25.66 -39.10 -73.37
N GLY A 25 26.03 -37.84 -73.13
CA GLY A 25 26.89 -37.08 -74.03
C GLY A 25 28.30 -37.67 -74.17
N LEU A 26 28.89 -38.12 -73.06
CA LEU A 26 30.20 -38.79 -73.08
C LEU A 26 30.15 -40.17 -73.75
N LEU A 27 29.11 -40.96 -73.46
CA LEU A 27 28.91 -42.28 -74.07
C LEU A 27 28.65 -42.16 -75.58
N GLY A 28 27.77 -41.24 -75.98
CA GLY A 28 27.51 -40.92 -77.37
C GLY A 28 28.76 -40.42 -78.10
N GLY A 29 29.54 -39.57 -77.44
CA GLY A 29 30.85 -39.11 -77.93
C GLY A 29 31.84 -40.27 -78.12
N ALA A 30 31.91 -41.22 -77.18
CA ALA A 30 32.78 -42.40 -77.30
C ALA A 30 32.37 -43.32 -78.45
N LEU A 31 31.06 -43.59 -78.59
CA LEU A 31 30.53 -44.42 -79.68
C LEU A 31 30.76 -43.78 -81.04
N PHE A 32 30.54 -42.46 -81.14
CA PHE A 32 30.79 -41.70 -82.36
C PHE A 32 32.28 -41.62 -82.70
N ALA A 33 33.14 -41.43 -81.70
CA ALA A 33 34.59 -41.47 -81.86
C ALA A 33 35.06 -42.84 -82.37
N ALA A 34 34.57 -43.93 -81.77
CA ALA A 34 34.91 -45.30 -82.19
C ALA A 34 34.44 -45.59 -83.63
N TRP A 35 33.26 -45.10 -84.00
CA TRP A 35 32.75 -45.21 -85.37
C TRP A 35 33.63 -44.45 -86.38
N LEU A 36 34.00 -43.20 -86.08
CA LEU A 36 34.89 -42.39 -86.91
C LEU A 36 36.32 -42.95 -86.97
N ASP A 37 36.85 -43.46 -85.85
CA ASP A 37 38.18 -44.08 -85.75
C ASP A 37 38.27 -45.33 -86.63
N ASN A 38 37.19 -46.11 -86.68
CA ASN A 38 37.08 -47.26 -87.56
C ASN A 38 36.94 -46.88 -89.05
N LEU A 39 36.20 -45.80 -89.35
CA LEU A 39 35.95 -45.36 -90.73
C LEU A 39 37.19 -44.73 -91.39
N TYR A 40 37.94 -43.92 -90.64
CA TYR A 40 39.03 -43.09 -91.18
C TYR A 40 40.44 -43.58 -90.78
N GLN A 41 40.56 -44.53 -89.84
CA GLN A 41 41.82 -45.07 -89.32
C GLN A 41 42.94 -44.03 -89.09
N PRO A 42 42.67 -42.93 -88.37
CA PRO A 42 43.66 -41.90 -88.12
C PRO A 42 44.83 -42.42 -87.27
N GLN A 43 46.06 -41.97 -87.56
CA GLN A 43 47.27 -42.38 -86.83
C GLN A 43 47.90 -41.22 -86.06
N GLY A 44 48.64 -41.54 -85.00
CA GLY A 44 49.36 -40.57 -84.17
C GLY A 44 48.45 -39.52 -83.52
N LEU A 45 48.83 -38.25 -83.62
CA LEU A 45 48.13 -37.13 -82.97
C LEU A 45 46.71 -36.88 -83.52
N ALA A 46 46.44 -37.22 -84.78
CA ALA A 46 45.13 -37.01 -85.38
C ALA A 46 44.05 -37.85 -84.69
N ARG A 47 44.39 -39.06 -84.24
CA ARG A 47 43.49 -39.94 -83.47
C ARG A 47 43.13 -39.32 -82.14
N LEU A 48 44.10 -38.78 -81.40
CA LEU A 48 43.86 -38.12 -80.11
C LEU A 48 42.94 -36.90 -80.25
N ILE A 49 43.16 -36.07 -81.28
CA ILE A 49 42.35 -34.88 -81.53
C ILE A 49 40.89 -35.26 -81.85
N LEU A 50 40.69 -36.31 -82.64
CA LEU A 50 39.35 -36.81 -82.98
C LEU A 50 38.58 -37.25 -81.73
N TRP A 51 39.21 -38.09 -80.89
CA TRP A 51 38.59 -38.57 -79.65
C TRP A 51 38.31 -37.41 -78.67
N LEU A 52 39.24 -36.47 -78.51
CA LEU A 52 39.02 -35.27 -77.69
C LEU A 52 37.87 -34.39 -78.23
N GLY A 53 37.79 -34.22 -79.55
CA GLY A 53 36.72 -33.49 -80.21
C GLY A 53 35.35 -34.12 -79.97
N CYS A 54 35.26 -35.45 -80.06
CA CYS A 54 34.01 -36.18 -79.80
C CYS A 54 33.59 -36.14 -78.33
N PHE A 55 34.53 -36.10 -77.38
CA PHE A 55 34.21 -35.94 -75.95
C PHE A 55 33.89 -34.50 -75.53
N SER A 56 34.26 -33.51 -76.34
CA SER A 56 34.12 -32.08 -75.99
C SER A 56 32.69 -31.68 -75.58
N GLY A 57 31.66 -32.22 -76.23
CA GLY A 57 30.26 -31.93 -75.90
C GLY A 57 29.85 -32.46 -74.51
N GLY A 58 30.27 -33.67 -74.17
CA GLY A 58 30.00 -34.25 -72.84
C GLY A 58 30.77 -33.53 -71.72
N ILE A 59 32.04 -33.17 -72.00
CA ILE A 59 32.90 -32.45 -71.06
C ILE A 59 32.39 -31.02 -70.82
N THR A 60 31.95 -30.31 -71.87
CA THR A 60 31.40 -28.94 -71.73
C THR A 60 30.09 -28.93 -70.95
N LEU A 61 29.20 -29.90 -71.19
CA LEU A 61 27.96 -30.04 -70.41
C LEU A 61 28.24 -30.31 -68.92
N PHE A 62 29.26 -31.14 -68.64
CA PHE A 62 29.69 -31.41 -67.28
C PHE A 62 30.33 -30.17 -66.62
N ALA A 63 31.27 -29.50 -67.29
CA ALA A 63 31.89 -28.29 -66.77
C ALA A 63 30.86 -27.17 -66.51
N ALA A 64 29.88 -26.99 -67.42
CA ALA A 64 28.81 -26.01 -67.26
C ALA A 64 27.95 -26.28 -66.02
N GLY A 65 27.60 -27.54 -65.74
CA GLY A 65 26.84 -27.90 -64.55
C GLY A 65 27.62 -27.71 -63.24
N LEU A 66 28.93 -27.97 -63.25
CA LEU A 66 29.82 -27.66 -62.12
C LEU A 66 29.86 -26.15 -61.82
N VAL A 67 29.96 -25.32 -62.85
CA VAL A 67 29.93 -23.85 -62.70
C VAL A 67 28.57 -23.42 -62.14
N LEU A 68 27.47 -23.96 -62.65
CA LEU A 68 26.12 -23.60 -62.22
C LEU A 68 25.83 -24.04 -60.77
N GLU A 69 26.33 -25.21 -60.34
CA GLU A 69 26.24 -25.66 -58.95
C GLU A 69 26.99 -24.74 -57.99
N ARG A 70 28.20 -24.30 -58.38
CA ARG A 70 29.04 -23.45 -57.53
C ARG A 70 28.58 -21.99 -57.50
N TRP A 71 28.14 -21.44 -58.63
CA TRP A 71 27.75 -20.04 -58.74
C TRP A 71 26.28 -19.77 -58.38
N LEU A 72 25.36 -20.67 -58.71
CA LEU A 72 23.92 -20.45 -58.50
C LEU A 72 23.40 -21.21 -57.27
N PHE A 73 23.51 -22.54 -57.28
CA PHE A 73 22.82 -23.37 -56.28
C PHE A 73 23.45 -23.33 -54.89
N THR A 74 24.77 -23.18 -54.76
CA THR A 74 25.43 -23.15 -53.45
C THR A 74 25.09 -21.88 -52.64
N PRO A 75 25.20 -20.66 -53.19
CA PRO A 75 24.75 -19.44 -52.51
C PRO A 75 23.28 -19.47 -52.08
N LEU A 76 22.38 -19.96 -52.96
CA LEU A 76 20.94 -20.09 -52.67
C LEU A 76 20.66 -21.03 -51.49
N ARG A 77 21.43 -22.12 -51.34
CA ARG A 77 21.29 -23.05 -50.21
C ARG A 77 21.71 -22.43 -48.89
N HIS A 78 22.81 -21.69 -48.89
CA HIS A 78 23.27 -20.99 -47.69
C HIS A 78 22.22 -19.96 -47.23
N LEU A 79 21.65 -19.20 -48.17
CA LEU A 79 20.56 -18.28 -47.88
C LEU A 79 19.31 -18.99 -47.33
N GLN A 80 18.89 -20.11 -47.93
CA GLN A 80 17.75 -20.89 -47.44
C GLN A 80 17.98 -21.42 -46.01
N GLY A 81 19.19 -21.90 -45.72
CA GLY A 81 19.57 -22.35 -44.38
C GLY A 81 19.66 -21.22 -43.35
N GLN A 82 20.01 -20.01 -43.77
CA GLN A 82 19.98 -18.81 -42.91
C GLN A 82 18.53 -18.42 -42.58
N LEU A 83 17.66 -18.33 -43.59
CA LEU A 83 16.24 -18.02 -43.40
C LEU A 83 15.52 -19.05 -42.52
N ALA A 84 15.83 -20.35 -42.69
CA ALA A 84 15.27 -21.40 -41.85
C ALA A 84 15.72 -21.27 -40.38
N ARG A 85 16.99 -20.89 -40.14
CA ARG A 85 17.50 -20.64 -38.78
C ARG A 85 16.86 -19.42 -38.14
N LEU A 86 16.74 -18.32 -38.89
CA LEU A 86 16.03 -17.11 -38.46
C LEU A 86 14.56 -17.40 -38.13
N ALA A 87 13.89 -18.24 -38.92
CA ALA A 87 12.51 -18.63 -38.68
C ALA A 87 12.34 -19.52 -37.44
N ALA A 88 13.30 -20.40 -37.17
CA ALA A 88 13.26 -21.29 -36.01
C ALA A 88 13.68 -20.60 -34.71
N ASN A 89 14.68 -19.73 -34.78
CA ASN A 89 15.17 -18.94 -33.66
C ASN A 89 15.55 -17.52 -34.12
N PRO A 90 14.62 -16.56 -34.04
CA PRO A 90 14.87 -15.17 -34.41
C PRO A 90 15.89 -14.49 -33.48
N ASP A 91 16.24 -15.10 -32.34
CA ASP A 91 17.11 -14.48 -31.36
C ASP A 91 18.61 -14.77 -31.52
N VAL A 92 18.99 -15.43 -32.61
CA VAL A 92 20.40 -15.73 -32.88
C VAL A 92 21.17 -14.41 -33.09
N PRO A 93 22.27 -14.15 -32.34
CA PRO A 93 22.97 -12.86 -32.34
C PRO A 93 23.85 -12.60 -33.56
N ASP A 94 24.15 -13.62 -34.36
CA ASP A 94 25.03 -13.48 -35.52
C ASP A 94 24.58 -14.40 -36.66
N VAL A 95 24.08 -13.81 -37.75
CA VAL A 95 23.75 -14.53 -38.97
C VAL A 95 24.83 -14.22 -39.98
N SER A 96 25.66 -15.22 -40.28
CA SER A 96 26.70 -15.08 -41.30
C SER A 96 26.13 -14.51 -42.60
N PRO A 97 26.81 -13.58 -43.28
CA PRO A 97 26.26 -12.91 -44.46
C PRO A 97 26.04 -13.89 -45.62
N PRO A 98 25.08 -13.62 -46.51
CA PRO A 98 24.87 -14.43 -47.71
C PRO A 98 26.13 -14.43 -48.60
N GLU A 99 26.42 -15.57 -49.24
CA GLU A 99 27.66 -15.76 -50.02
C GLU A 99 27.48 -15.49 -51.51
N GLY A 100 28.60 -15.38 -52.25
CA GLY A 100 28.60 -15.25 -53.70
C GLY A 100 27.93 -13.97 -54.20
N TRP A 101 27.08 -14.11 -55.23
CA TRP A 101 26.34 -13.00 -55.84
C TRP A 101 25.22 -12.44 -54.94
N LEU A 102 24.86 -13.15 -53.87
CA LEU A 102 23.82 -12.75 -52.92
C LEU A 102 24.33 -11.84 -51.79
N ARG A 103 25.64 -11.57 -51.72
CA ARG A 103 26.25 -10.72 -50.68
C ARG A 103 25.57 -9.36 -50.52
N GLY A 104 25.07 -8.78 -51.61
CA GLY A 104 24.36 -7.50 -51.60
C GLY A 104 23.04 -7.50 -50.80
N LEU A 105 22.45 -8.67 -50.52
CA LEU A 105 21.23 -8.81 -49.73
C LEU A 105 21.47 -8.84 -48.21
N GLY A 106 22.73 -8.90 -47.76
CA GLY A 106 23.07 -8.97 -46.33
C GLY A 106 22.45 -7.84 -45.50
N PRO A 107 22.65 -6.56 -45.86
CA PRO A 107 22.09 -5.43 -45.11
C PRO A 107 20.55 -5.42 -45.06
N ASP A 108 19.88 -5.90 -46.12
CA ASP A 108 18.42 -5.98 -46.15
C ASP A 108 17.89 -7.07 -45.19
N LEU A 109 18.59 -8.21 -45.14
CA LEU A 109 18.29 -9.30 -44.21
C LEU A 109 18.50 -8.88 -42.74
N GLU A 110 19.58 -8.18 -42.45
CA GLU A 110 19.86 -7.64 -41.11
C GLU A 110 18.77 -6.66 -40.67
N ARG A 111 18.33 -5.76 -41.57
CA ARG A 111 17.23 -4.83 -41.27
C ARG A 111 15.92 -5.53 -40.96
N VAL A 112 15.56 -6.54 -41.76
CA VAL A 112 14.33 -7.34 -41.53
C VAL A 112 14.44 -8.12 -40.23
N HIS A 113 15.60 -8.70 -39.93
CA HIS A 113 15.84 -9.43 -38.69
C HIS A 113 15.74 -8.52 -37.47
N ALA A 114 16.39 -7.35 -37.50
CA ALA A 114 16.32 -6.36 -36.42
C ALA A 114 14.88 -5.88 -36.19
N ALA A 115 14.15 -5.53 -37.25
CA ALA A 115 12.76 -5.11 -37.15
C ALA A 115 11.85 -6.21 -36.56
N TRP A 116 12.07 -7.47 -36.94
CA TRP A 116 11.29 -8.59 -36.41
C TRP A 116 11.56 -8.84 -34.92
N ARG A 117 12.81 -8.69 -34.46
CA ARG A 117 13.15 -8.81 -33.03
C ARG A 117 12.53 -7.68 -32.21
N ASP A 118 12.66 -6.45 -32.70
CA ASP A 118 12.10 -5.25 -32.07
C ASP A 118 10.57 -5.38 -31.91
N ASP A 119 9.87 -5.83 -32.95
CA ASP A 119 8.42 -6.04 -32.89
C ASP A 119 7.99 -7.14 -31.91
N ARG A 120 8.73 -8.26 -31.86
CA ARG A 120 8.49 -9.31 -30.86
C ARG A 120 8.77 -8.84 -29.44
N GLN A 121 9.83 -8.08 -29.23
CA GLN A 121 10.14 -7.51 -27.92
C GLN A 121 9.03 -6.54 -27.49
N ARG A 122 8.53 -5.68 -28.37
CA ARG A 122 7.37 -4.81 -28.08
C ARG A 122 6.12 -5.60 -27.70
N LEU A 123 5.79 -6.66 -28.43
CA LEU A 123 4.64 -7.51 -28.11
C LEU A 123 4.78 -8.26 -26.78
N ALA A 124 5.99 -8.68 -26.43
CA ALA A 124 6.27 -9.33 -25.15
C ALA A 124 6.16 -8.35 -23.98
N HIS A 125 6.69 -7.13 -24.13
CA HIS A 125 6.57 -6.08 -23.12
C HIS A 125 5.11 -5.64 -22.95
N ALA A 126 4.36 -5.42 -24.04
CA ALA A 126 2.96 -5.01 -23.97
C ALA A 126 2.06 -6.04 -23.25
N HIS A 127 2.28 -7.34 -23.43
CA HIS A 127 1.57 -8.38 -22.68
C HIS A 127 1.95 -8.40 -21.20
N ALA A 128 3.24 -8.25 -20.89
CA ALA A 128 3.72 -8.21 -19.51
C ALA A 128 3.17 -6.99 -18.78
N ASP A 129 3.21 -5.81 -19.42
CA ASP A 129 2.73 -4.55 -18.86
C ASP A 129 1.21 -4.55 -18.65
N GLY A 130 0.45 -5.08 -19.63
CA GLY A 130 -1.01 -5.23 -19.50
C GLY A 130 -1.43 -6.18 -18.38
N ALA A 131 -0.70 -7.29 -18.20
CA ALA A 131 -0.96 -8.24 -17.11
C ALA A 131 -0.60 -7.66 -15.73
N ARG A 132 0.51 -6.91 -15.64
CA ARG A 132 0.91 -6.19 -14.42
C ARG A 132 -0.11 -5.12 -14.04
N GLU A 133 -0.60 -4.34 -15.00
CA GLU A 133 -1.58 -3.29 -14.75
C GLU A 133 -2.95 -3.86 -14.32
N ALA A 134 -3.43 -4.92 -14.98
CA ALA A 134 -4.65 -5.61 -14.56
C ALA A 134 -4.53 -6.17 -13.13
N THR A 135 -3.37 -6.70 -12.77
CA THR A 135 -3.10 -7.20 -11.41
C THR A 135 -3.04 -6.06 -10.39
N ARG A 136 -2.43 -4.92 -10.74
CA ARG A 136 -2.36 -3.73 -9.90
C ARG A 136 -3.75 -3.13 -9.64
N VAL A 137 -4.59 -3.04 -10.67
CA VAL A 137 -5.99 -2.58 -10.52
C VAL A 137 -6.77 -3.53 -9.60
N ARG A 138 -6.61 -4.84 -9.78
CA ARG A 138 -7.24 -5.86 -8.93
C ARG A 138 -6.81 -5.72 -7.47
N GLN A 139 -5.51 -5.64 -7.21
CA GLN A 139 -4.97 -5.47 -5.85
C GLN A 139 -5.42 -4.16 -5.20
N ARG A 140 -5.48 -3.06 -5.96
CA ARG A 140 -5.96 -1.76 -5.45
C ARG A 140 -7.43 -1.82 -5.03
N LEU A 141 -8.26 -2.51 -5.81
CA LEU A 141 -9.67 -2.71 -5.47
C LEU A 141 -9.85 -3.63 -4.27
N GLU A 142 -9.07 -4.71 -4.15
CA GLU A 142 -9.06 -5.60 -2.99
C GLU A 142 -8.70 -4.86 -1.69
N VAL A 143 -7.67 -4.00 -1.72
CA VAL A 143 -7.27 -3.17 -0.57
C VAL A 143 -8.36 -2.18 -0.20
N LEU A 144 -8.92 -1.45 -1.16
CA LEU A 144 -10.00 -0.49 -0.90
C LEU A 144 -11.22 -1.17 -0.26
N LEU A 145 -11.60 -2.35 -0.74
CA LEU A 145 -12.71 -3.12 -0.19
C LEU A 145 -12.46 -3.55 1.26
N GLN A 146 -11.21 -3.85 1.63
CA GLN A 146 -10.83 -4.23 3.00
C GLN A 146 -10.83 -3.06 3.99
N THR A 147 -10.61 -1.82 3.52
CA THR A 147 -10.59 -0.61 4.38
C THR A 147 -11.98 -0.05 4.72
N LEU A 148 -13.04 -0.55 4.09
CA LEU A 148 -14.40 -0.06 4.34
C LEU A 148 -14.93 -0.56 5.69
N ASP A 149 -15.35 0.36 6.55
CA ASP A 149 -16.00 0.04 7.84
C ASP A 149 -17.43 -0.52 7.68
N THR A 150 -18.04 -0.35 6.50
CA THR A 150 -19.34 -0.93 6.19
C THR A 150 -19.20 -2.40 5.78
N PRO A 151 -19.87 -3.34 6.46
CA PRO A 151 -19.94 -4.74 6.05
C PRO A 151 -20.39 -4.90 4.60
N LEU A 152 -19.58 -5.57 3.79
CA LEU A 152 -19.81 -5.76 2.36
C LEU A 152 -19.68 -7.25 2.00
N LEU A 153 -20.65 -7.77 1.24
CA LEU A 153 -20.67 -9.13 0.70
C LEU A 153 -20.94 -9.08 -0.82
N LEU A 154 -20.18 -9.84 -1.61
CA LEU A 154 -20.43 -10.03 -3.04
C LEU A 154 -20.87 -11.47 -3.29
N CYS A 155 -21.94 -11.64 -4.07
CA CYS A 155 -22.53 -12.94 -4.37
C CYS A 155 -22.67 -13.18 -5.88
N ASP A 156 -22.52 -14.44 -6.29
CA ASP A 156 -22.84 -14.87 -7.65
C ASP A 156 -24.37 -15.04 -7.87
N ARG A 157 -24.76 -15.38 -9.10
CA ARG A 157 -26.17 -15.68 -9.47
C ARG A 157 -26.78 -16.89 -8.75
N HIS A 158 -25.94 -17.74 -8.16
CA HIS A 158 -26.35 -18.90 -7.36
C HIS A 158 -26.36 -18.57 -5.86
N HIS A 159 -26.25 -17.28 -5.52
CA HIS A 159 -26.23 -16.74 -4.17
C HIS A 159 -25.05 -17.28 -3.34
N ARG A 160 -23.92 -17.59 -3.97
CA ARG A 160 -22.69 -18.00 -3.28
C ARG A 160 -21.79 -16.81 -3.04
N LEU A 161 -21.19 -16.74 -1.85
CA LEU A 161 -20.28 -15.67 -1.47
C LEU A 161 -18.98 -15.74 -2.29
N LEU A 162 -18.70 -14.70 -3.06
CA LEU A 162 -17.48 -14.53 -3.86
C LEU A 162 -16.43 -13.70 -3.12
N LEU A 163 -16.87 -12.72 -2.33
CA LEU A 163 -16.00 -11.80 -1.58
C LEU A 163 -16.74 -11.27 -0.34
N TYR A 164 -15.99 -11.01 0.72
CA TYR A 164 -16.45 -10.24 1.87
C TYR A 164 -15.29 -9.44 2.45
N ASN A 165 -15.57 -8.30 3.08
CA ASN A 165 -14.54 -7.46 3.71
C ASN A 165 -14.39 -7.73 5.22
N GLN A 166 -13.40 -7.09 5.84
CA GLN A 166 -13.11 -7.27 7.26
C GLN A 166 -14.27 -6.81 8.17
N ALA A 167 -15.03 -5.79 7.76
CA ALA A 167 -16.21 -5.35 8.50
C ALA A 167 -17.31 -6.43 8.52
N ALA A 168 -17.52 -7.14 7.41
CA ALA A 168 -18.43 -8.29 7.36
C ALA A 168 -17.91 -9.48 8.19
N GLU A 169 -16.60 -9.73 8.18
CA GLU A 169 -16.00 -10.74 9.05
C GLU A 169 -16.21 -10.46 10.53
N ARG A 170 -16.08 -9.18 10.95
CA ARG A 170 -16.37 -8.76 12.33
C ARG A 170 -17.85 -8.93 12.68
N LEU A 171 -18.76 -8.54 11.78
CA LEU A 171 -20.20 -8.66 12.01
C LEU A 171 -20.63 -10.12 12.19
N PHE A 172 -20.06 -11.03 11.39
CA PHE A 172 -20.43 -12.45 11.39
C PHE A 172 -19.37 -13.36 12.04
N ALA A 173 -18.52 -12.83 12.92
CA ALA A 173 -17.37 -13.56 13.48
C ALA A 173 -17.73 -14.88 14.19
N ALA A 174 -18.94 -14.97 14.74
CA ALA A 174 -19.45 -16.17 15.42
C ALA A 174 -20.30 -17.08 14.52
N HIS A 175 -20.56 -16.69 13.26
CA HIS A 175 -21.51 -17.38 12.39
C HIS A 175 -20.77 -18.36 11.44
N PRO A 176 -20.95 -19.70 11.57
CA PRO A 176 -20.23 -20.69 10.77
C PRO A 176 -20.60 -20.68 9.28
N GLY A 177 -21.67 -19.97 8.93
CA GLY A 177 -22.12 -19.74 7.55
C GLY A 177 -21.23 -18.79 6.73
N LEU A 178 -20.34 -18.01 7.37
CA LEU A 178 -19.43 -17.12 6.64
C LEU A 178 -18.29 -17.93 5.99
N GLY A 179 -18.01 -17.67 4.72
CA GLY A 179 -16.92 -18.30 3.97
C GLY A 179 -17.12 -18.22 2.47
N LEU A 180 -16.01 -18.13 1.73
CA LEU A 180 -16.03 -18.09 0.27
C LEU A 180 -16.64 -19.37 -0.30
N GLY A 181 -17.48 -19.23 -1.32
CA GLY A 181 -18.20 -20.31 -1.99
C GLY A 181 -19.40 -20.86 -1.22
N LYS A 182 -19.65 -20.43 0.02
CA LYS A 182 -20.85 -20.82 0.79
C LYS A 182 -22.07 -20.06 0.31
N GLU A 183 -23.23 -20.69 0.42
CA GLU A 183 -24.51 -20.10 0.05
C GLU A 183 -24.95 -19.03 1.07
N LEU A 184 -25.37 -17.87 0.57
CA LEU A 184 -25.81 -16.72 1.35
C LEU A 184 -26.99 -17.06 2.27
N GLY A 185 -27.86 -17.98 1.85
CA GLY A 185 -28.98 -18.45 2.66
C GLY A 185 -28.57 -19.12 3.97
N ASN A 186 -27.34 -19.65 4.06
CA ASN A 186 -26.79 -20.19 5.32
C ASN A 186 -26.30 -19.10 6.27
N LEU A 187 -26.02 -17.90 5.76
CA LEU A 187 -25.58 -16.74 6.54
C LEU A 187 -26.77 -15.86 6.92
N LEU A 188 -27.69 -15.63 5.99
CA LEU A 188 -28.89 -14.79 6.13
C LEU A 188 -30.12 -15.59 5.64
N PRO A 189 -30.75 -16.41 6.49
CA PRO A 189 -31.84 -17.29 6.11
C PRO A 189 -33.19 -16.53 5.98
N ALA A 190 -33.24 -15.53 5.09
CA ALA A 190 -34.43 -14.70 4.87
C ALA A 190 -35.03 -14.94 3.48
N LYS A 191 -36.28 -15.38 3.43
CA LYS A 191 -37.01 -15.59 2.17
C LYS A 191 -37.12 -14.30 1.34
N GLY A 192 -37.36 -13.17 2.00
CA GLY A 192 -37.46 -11.87 1.34
C GLY A 192 -36.17 -11.39 0.68
N LEU A 193 -35.00 -11.85 1.14
CA LEU A 193 -33.72 -11.52 0.52
C LEU A 193 -33.60 -12.15 -0.87
N VAL A 194 -33.97 -13.43 -0.99
CA VAL A 194 -33.92 -14.18 -2.25
C VAL A 194 -34.87 -13.57 -3.28
N ASP A 195 -36.09 -13.22 -2.87
CA ASP A 195 -37.10 -12.60 -3.74
C ASP A 195 -36.63 -11.23 -4.25
N VAL A 196 -36.02 -10.41 -3.37
CA VAL A 196 -35.48 -9.09 -3.73
C VAL A 196 -34.29 -9.22 -4.69
N MET A 197 -33.41 -10.19 -4.47
CA MET A 197 -32.26 -10.45 -5.36
C MET A 197 -32.72 -10.85 -6.77
N ALA A 198 -33.79 -11.64 -6.88
CA ALA A 198 -34.36 -12.04 -8.17
C ALA A 198 -35.01 -10.87 -8.94
N CYS A 199 -35.45 -9.82 -8.24
CA CYS A 199 -36.09 -8.63 -8.82
C CYS A 199 -35.18 -7.39 -8.87
N LEU A 200 -33.86 -7.57 -8.69
CA LEU A 200 -32.88 -6.50 -8.85
C LEU A 200 -32.80 -6.05 -10.31
N PRO A 201 -32.90 -4.74 -10.59
CA PRO A 201 -32.75 -4.21 -11.93
C PRO A 201 -31.28 -4.23 -12.39
N ASP A 202 -31.06 -4.43 -13.69
CA ASP A 202 -29.73 -4.52 -14.30
C ASP A 202 -29.06 -3.15 -14.53
N ASP A 203 -29.74 -2.05 -14.17
CA ASP A 203 -29.25 -0.67 -14.29
C ASP A 203 -28.34 -0.23 -13.12
N GLY A 204 -28.09 -1.14 -12.17
CA GLY A 204 -27.29 -0.88 -10.96
C GLY A 204 -28.02 -0.12 -9.86
N SER A 205 -29.32 0.16 -10.02
CA SER A 205 -30.13 0.77 -8.96
C SER A 205 -30.33 -0.21 -7.80
N GLY A 206 -30.30 0.34 -6.58
CA GLY A 206 -30.33 -0.46 -5.36
C GLY A 206 -31.72 -0.73 -4.84
N ARG A 207 -31.86 -1.83 -4.11
CA ARG A 207 -33.02 -2.11 -3.27
C ARG A 207 -32.58 -2.30 -1.83
N GLU A 208 -33.46 -1.98 -0.90
CA GLU A 208 -33.21 -2.15 0.52
C GLU A 208 -34.19 -3.16 1.10
N VAL A 209 -33.71 -3.98 2.02
CA VAL A 209 -34.52 -4.97 2.74
C VAL A 209 -34.08 -5.02 4.20
N LEU A 210 -35.04 -5.25 5.08
CA LEU A 210 -34.78 -5.52 6.49
C LEU A 210 -34.81 -7.02 6.74
N ILE A 211 -33.78 -7.52 7.42
CA ILE A 211 -33.59 -8.95 7.68
C ILE A 211 -33.44 -9.18 9.17
N PRO A 212 -34.18 -10.13 9.76
CA PRO A 212 -33.94 -10.53 11.14
C PRO A 212 -32.62 -11.30 11.24
N HIS A 213 -31.79 -10.94 12.21
CA HIS A 213 -30.55 -11.62 12.56
C HIS A 213 -30.43 -11.70 14.09
N ASP A 214 -30.64 -12.89 14.65
CA ASP A 214 -30.78 -13.12 16.08
C ASP A 214 -31.81 -12.17 16.74
N ASP A 215 -31.39 -11.35 17.70
CA ASP A 215 -32.23 -10.36 18.40
C ASP A 215 -32.25 -8.96 17.73
N HIS A 216 -31.64 -8.83 16.55
CA HIS A 216 -31.46 -7.56 15.86
C HIS A 216 -32.01 -7.60 14.43
N TRP A 217 -32.29 -6.41 13.89
CA TRP A 217 -32.68 -6.22 12.50
C TRP A 217 -31.50 -5.62 11.74
N LEU A 218 -31.07 -6.32 10.69
CA LEU A 218 -30.08 -5.81 9.75
C LEU A 218 -30.80 -5.10 8.61
N HIS A 219 -30.38 -3.87 8.35
CA HIS A 219 -30.71 -3.17 7.11
C HIS A 219 -29.68 -3.57 6.05
N VAL A 220 -30.19 -4.11 4.94
CA VAL A 220 -29.37 -4.65 3.84
C VAL A 220 -29.70 -3.90 2.56
N GLY A 221 -28.70 -3.18 2.05
CA GLY A 221 -28.73 -2.58 0.72
C GLY A 221 -28.19 -3.56 -0.32
N LEU A 222 -28.92 -3.76 -1.42
CA LEU A 222 -28.56 -4.66 -2.51
C LEU A 222 -28.43 -3.92 -3.83
N ARG A 223 -27.40 -4.24 -4.62
CA ARG A 223 -27.18 -3.67 -5.96
C ARG A 223 -26.61 -4.71 -6.91
N ARG A 224 -26.96 -4.64 -8.20
CA ARG A 224 -26.34 -5.45 -9.26
C ARG A 224 -25.06 -4.76 -9.75
N VAL A 225 -23.93 -5.45 -9.76
CA VAL A 225 -22.62 -4.85 -10.13
C VAL A 225 -22.15 -5.30 -11.51
N SER A 226 -22.35 -6.56 -11.88
CA SER A 226 -21.92 -7.09 -13.18
C SER A 226 -22.81 -8.24 -13.59
N GLY A 227 -23.84 -7.99 -14.42
CA GLY A 227 -24.75 -8.97 -15.06
C GLY A 227 -25.40 -10.00 -14.13
N ASP A 228 -24.60 -10.88 -13.56
CA ASP A 228 -24.92 -12.02 -12.72
C ASP A 228 -24.50 -11.84 -11.24
N GLU A 229 -23.76 -10.78 -10.87
CA GLU A 229 -23.21 -10.58 -9.50
C GLU A 229 -23.92 -9.50 -8.68
N THR A 230 -24.28 -9.84 -7.43
CA THR A 230 -25.01 -8.96 -6.51
C THR A 230 -24.14 -8.55 -5.32
N LEU A 231 -24.09 -7.24 -5.06
CA LEU A 231 -23.41 -6.63 -3.92
C LEU A 231 -24.41 -6.33 -2.80
N LEU A 232 -24.04 -6.67 -1.56
CA LEU A 232 -24.81 -6.42 -0.35
C LEU A 232 -24.00 -5.57 0.62
N THR A 233 -24.61 -4.53 1.17
CA THR A 233 -24.08 -3.71 2.27
C THR A 233 -24.97 -3.85 3.49
N LEU A 234 -24.40 -4.08 4.67
CA LEU A 234 -25.19 -4.32 5.89
C LEU A 234 -24.95 -3.27 6.96
N SER A 235 -26.00 -2.94 7.70
CA SER A 235 -25.93 -2.13 8.92
C SER A 235 -26.92 -2.63 9.97
N ASP A 236 -26.60 -2.46 11.26
CA ASP A 236 -27.50 -2.85 12.34
C ASP A 236 -28.54 -1.74 12.61
N ALA A 237 -29.77 -1.98 12.15
CA ALA A 237 -30.86 -1.03 12.29
C ALA A 237 -31.39 -0.97 13.73
N THR A 238 -31.32 -2.08 14.48
CA THR A 238 -31.78 -2.11 15.87
C THR A 238 -30.87 -1.33 16.79
N LEU A 239 -29.55 -1.46 16.65
CA LEU A 239 -28.59 -0.64 17.38
C LEU A 239 -28.70 0.83 17.02
N THR A 240 -28.89 1.15 15.74
CA THR A 240 -29.06 2.53 15.27
C THR A 240 -30.33 3.15 15.88
N TRP A 241 -31.45 2.45 15.80
CA TRP A 241 -32.72 2.90 16.37
C TRP A 241 -32.68 3.04 17.89
N ALA A 242 -32.07 2.07 18.60
CA ALA A 242 -31.96 2.11 20.07
C ALA A 242 -31.15 3.33 20.56
N ARG A 243 -30.10 3.71 19.81
CA ARG A 243 -29.31 4.93 20.08
C ARG A 243 -30.10 6.21 19.86
N GLU A 244 -30.98 6.24 18.86
CA GLU A 244 -31.77 7.43 18.51
C GLU A 244 -33.00 7.62 19.40
N VAL A 245 -33.74 6.54 19.67
CA VAL A 245 -35.06 6.61 20.30
C VAL A 245 -35.03 6.46 21.82
N GLY A 246 -34.08 5.69 22.38
CA GLY A 246 -34.00 5.45 23.83
C GLY A 246 -34.04 6.75 24.66
N PRO A 247 -33.19 7.73 24.34
CA PRO A 247 -33.17 9.01 25.05
C PRO A 247 -34.42 9.90 24.82
N GLN A 248 -35.07 9.79 23.65
CA GLN A 248 -36.32 10.53 23.36
C GLN A 248 -37.51 9.95 24.14
N ALA A 249 -37.57 8.62 24.26
CA ALA A 249 -38.65 7.92 24.98
C ALA A 249 -38.67 8.27 26.48
N GLU A 250 -37.51 8.51 27.09
CA GLU A 250 -37.44 8.95 28.49
C GLU A 250 -38.03 10.36 28.67
N LEU A 251 -37.75 11.27 27.73
CA LEU A 251 -38.32 12.63 27.73
C LEU A 251 -39.84 12.62 27.53
N ASP A 252 -40.32 11.80 26.61
CA ASP A 252 -41.75 11.63 26.33
C ASP A 252 -42.53 11.07 27.52
N ASN A 253 -41.89 10.29 28.40
CA ASN A 253 -42.51 9.79 29.63
C ASN A 253 -42.52 10.84 30.76
N LEU A 254 -41.57 11.77 30.79
CA LEU A 254 -41.48 12.82 31.81
C LEU A 254 -42.46 13.98 31.56
N LEU A 255 -42.71 14.34 30.30
CA LEU A 255 -43.59 15.46 29.94
C LEU A 255 -45.05 15.31 30.43
N PRO A 256 -45.71 14.14 30.32
CA PRO A 256 -47.04 13.92 30.87
C PRO A 256 -47.10 14.01 32.39
N ALA A 257 -46.06 13.56 33.10
CA ALA A 257 -45.97 13.65 34.55
C ALA A 257 -45.89 15.12 34.99
N LEU A 258 -45.03 15.93 34.35
CA LEU A 258 -44.93 17.37 34.60
C LEU A 258 -46.26 18.09 34.38
N ARG A 259 -46.97 17.79 33.28
CA ARG A 259 -48.30 18.37 33.01
C ARG A 259 -49.33 17.97 34.06
N ARG A 260 -49.30 16.72 34.53
CA ARG A 260 -50.23 16.21 35.54
C ARG A 260 -50.01 16.90 36.88
N HIS A 261 -48.76 16.94 37.36
CA HIS A 261 -48.41 17.59 38.62
C HIS A 261 -48.71 19.09 38.58
N GLY A 262 -48.37 19.76 37.47
CA GLY A 262 -48.73 21.17 37.26
C GLY A 262 -50.24 21.43 37.28
N ALA A 263 -51.03 20.58 36.63
CA ALA A 263 -52.50 20.71 36.64
C ALA A 263 -53.10 20.45 38.03
N GLY A 264 -52.59 19.45 38.77
CA GLY A 264 -53.01 19.15 40.14
C GLY A 264 -52.73 20.29 41.11
N LEU A 265 -51.55 20.89 40.99
CA LEU A 265 -51.14 22.06 41.78
C LEU A 265 -52.02 23.28 41.48
N ILE A 266 -52.24 23.61 40.19
CA ILE A 266 -53.13 24.71 39.79
C ILE A 266 -54.55 24.48 40.29
N SER A 267 -55.10 23.27 40.12
CA SER A 267 -56.47 22.96 40.56
C SER A 267 -56.63 23.04 42.08
N SER A 268 -55.64 22.60 42.85
CA SER A 268 -55.69 22.61 44.31
C SER A 268 -55.47 24.01 44.87
N ALA A 269 -54.58 24.80 44.25
CA ALA A 269 -54.37 26.20 44.59
C ALA A 269 -55.60 27.06 44.27
N ASP A 270 -56.26 26.82 43.13
CA ASP A 270 -57.49 27.53 42.75
C ASP A 270 -58.65 27.17 43.68
N ALA A 271 -58.79 25.88 44.05
CA ALA A 271 -59.76 25.44 45.05
C ALA A 271 -59.50 26.09 46.42
N LEU A 272 -58.24 26.19 46.85
CA LEU A 272 -57.84 26.84 48.10
C LEU A 272 -58.14 28.35 48.10
N ALA A 273 -57.94 29.03 46.96
CA ALA A 273 -58.23 30.45 46.79
C ALA A 273 -59.74 30.78 46.84
N HIS A 274 -60.59 29.82 46.47
CA HIS A 274 -62.05 29.97 46.48
C HIS A 274 -62.71 29.55 47.81
N LEU A 275 -61.96 29.00 48.76
CA LEU A 275 -62.48 28.69 50.10
C LEU A 275 -62.82 29.97 50.86
N ARG A 276 -64.02 30.02 51.45
CA ARG A 276 -64.49 31.11 52.31
C ARG A 276 -64.29 30.72 53.78
N GLY A 277 -64.31 31.72 54.67
CA GLY A 277 -63.91 31.58 56.08
C GLY A 277 -64.66 30.53 56.93
N ASP A 278 -65.80 30.01 56.47
CA ASP A 278 -66.57 28.95 57.14
C ASP A 278 -66.27 27.52 56.64
N ASP A 279 -65.37 27.36 55.66
CA ASP A 279 -65.04 26.04 55.13
C ASP A 279 -64.20 25.21 56.12
N SER A 280 -64.41 23.89 56.14
CA SER A 280 -63.81 23.00 57.14
C SER A 280 -62.27 23.12 57.17
N PRO A 281 -61.64 23.37 58.33
CA PRO A 281 -60.18 23.46 58.47
C PRO A 281 -59.46 22.14 58.12
N GLU A 282 -60.20 21.04 57.98
CA GLU A 282 -59.69 19.76 57.48
C GLU A 282 -59.53 19.77 55.97
N LEU A 283 -60.47 20.38 55.23
CA LEU A 283 -60.41 20.51 53.77
C LEU A 283 -59.24 21.41 53.35
N ARG A 284 -59.06 22.52 54.07
CA ARG A 284 -57.92 23.45 53.87
C ARG A 284 -56.58 22.73 54.03
N ARG A 285 -56.38 22.04 55.16
CA ARG A 285 -55.17 21.25 55.41
C ARG A 285 -54.94 20.17 54.36
N ARG A 286 -56.01 19.56 53.83
CA ARG A 286 -55.89 18.55 52.79
C ARG A 286 -55.47 19.14 51.44
N LEU A 287 -55.97 20.33 51.07
CA LEU A 287 -55.54 21.03 49.85
C LEU A 287 -54.11 21.55 49.96
N GLU A 288 -53.72 22.09 51.12
CA GLU A 288 -52.33 22.48 51.41
C GLU A 288 -51.38 21.29 51.29
N ALA A 289 -51.74 20.14 51.86
CA ALA A 289 -50.94 18.91 51.74
C ALA A 289 -50.82 18.42 50.28
N VAL A 290 -51.89 18.51 49.48
CA VAL A 290 -51.83 18.15 48.05
C VAL A 290 -50.95 19.13 47.28
N ILE A 291 -50.98 20.43 47.59
CA ILE A 291 -50.10 21.42 46.96
C ILE A 291 -48.63 21.11 47.27
N ASP A 292 -48.31 20.77 48.52
CA ASP A 292 -46.95 20.39 48.91
C ASP A 292 -46.50 19.10 48.21
N GLU A 293 -47.34 18.05 48.20
CA GLU A 293 -47.04 16.77 47.53
C GLU A 293 -46.85 16.94 46.00
N GLU A 294 -47.75 17.68 45.34
CA GLU A 294 -47.65 17.96 43.91
C GLU A 294 -46.47 18.88 43.58
N GLY A 295 -46.13 19.81 44.49
CA GLY A 295 -44.97 20.68 44.39
C GLY A 295 -43.65 19.90 44.46
N ASP A 296 -43.52 19.00 45.43
CA ASP A 296 -42.35 18.13 45.59
C ASP A 296 -42.19 17.15 44.41
N ALA A 297 -43.31 16.58 43.93
CA ALA A 297 -43.32 15.70 42.77
C ALA A 297 -42.97 16.44 41.46
N LEU A 298 -43.43 17.67 41.30
CA LEU A 298 -43.06 18.55 40.18
C LEU A 298 -41.57 18.90 40.23
N GLY A 299 -41.05 19.28 41.39
CA GLY A 299 -39.62 19.58 41.60
C GLY A 299 -38.74 18.39 41.26
N SER A 300 -39.09 17.20 41.75
CA SER A 300 -38.38 15.95 41.43
C SER A 300 -38.43 15.62 39.94
N SER A 301 -39.57 15.85 39.28
CA SER A 301 -39.73 15.61 37.84
C SER A 301 -38.91 16.60 37.00
N LEU A 302 -38.81 17.86 37.44
CA LEU A 302 -37.96 18.88 36.81
C LEU A 302 -36.47 18.55 36.96
N GLU A 303 -36.05 18.09 38.14
CA GLU A 303 -34.67 17.65 38.38
C GLU A 303 -34.32 16.47 37.46
N ARG A 304 -35.19 15.45 37.39
CA ARG A 304 -35.00 14.32 36.46
C ARG A 304 -34.94 14.78 35.01
N LEU A 305 -35.84 15.65 34.57
CA LEU A 305 -35.79 16.22 33.21
C LEU A 305 -34.47 16.95 32.95
N GLY A 306 -33.97 17.72 33.90
CA GLY A 306 -32.65 18.36 33.82
C GLY A 306 -31.54 17.33 33.67
N THR A 307 -31.52 16.28 34.48
CA THR A 307 -30.50 15.21 34.40
C THR A 307 -30.57 14.42 33.09
N THR A 308 -31.77 14.07 32.60
CA THR A 308 -31.98 13.38 31.32
C THR A 308 -31.61 14.28 30.15
N HIS A 309 -31.93 15.57 30.22
CA HIS A 309 -31.52 16.55 29.20
C HIS A 309 -29.99 16.71 29.18
N ASP A 310 -29.34 16.80 30.34
CA ASP A 310 -27.88 16.83 30.43
C ASP A 310 -27.24 15.50 29.99
N ALA A 311 -27.90 14.37 30.25
CA ALA A 311 -27.48 13.05 29.76
C ALA A 311 -27.61 12.98 28.24
N LEU A 312 -28.71 13.45 27.65
CA LEU A 312 -28.91 13.62 26.20
C LEU A 312 -27.84 14.50 25.57
N ARG A 313 -27.50 15.64 26.21
CA ARG A 313 -26.42 16.52 25.75
C ARG A 313 -25.05 15.88 25.86
N ARG A 314 -24.82 15.02 26.87
CA ARG A 314 -23.56 14.25 27.07
C ARG A 314 -23.46 13.00 26.18
N GLN A 315 -24.59 12.33 25.92
CA GLN A 315 -24.75 11.16 25.03
C GLN A 315 -24.94 11.54 23.57
N GLY A 316 -24.97 12.84 23.25
CA GLY A 316 -24.64 13.31 21.91
C GLY A 316 -23.19 12.90 21.60
N GLU A 317 -23.01 11.63 21.23
CA GLU A 317 -21.81 11.01 20.68
C GLU A 317 -21.44 11.69 19.35
N ARG A 318 -21.02 12.95 19.43
CA ARG A 318 -20.52 13.75 18.31
C ARG A 318 -19.11 14.26 18.54
N LEU A 319 -18.54 14.05 19.73
CA LEU A 319 -17.14 14.38 19.97
C LEU A 319 -16.27 13.32 19.31
N VAL A 320 -15.97 13.56 18.04
CA VAL A 320 -15.07 12.74 17.24
C VAL A 320 -13.62 13.08 17.57
N PRO A 321 -12.68 12.17 17.32
CA PRO A 321 -11.26 12.51 17.29
C PRO A 321 -11.02 13.63 16.28
N LEU A 322 -10.41 14.72 16.73
CA LEU A 322 -9.98 15.84 15.89
C LEU A 322 -8.47 15.99 15.98
N TRP A 323 -7.85 16.17 14.82
CA TRP A 323 -6.44 16.53 14.73
C TRP A 323 -6.28 18.04 14.81
N SER A 324 -5.37 18.51 15.66
CA SER A 324 -5.26 19.94 15.94
C SER A 324 -4.88 20.79 14.73
N ASN A 325 -4.02 20.28 13.84
CA ASN A 325 -3.60 21.06 12.67
C ASN A 325 -4.77 21.28 11.71
N ASP A 326 -5.63 20.28 11.55
CA ASP A 326 -6.82 20.40 10.70
C ASP A 326 -7.81 21.40 11.32
N LEU A 327 -7.94 21.41 12.65
CA LEU A 327 -8.75 22.39 13.37
C LEU A 327 -8.21 23.82 13.19
N TRP A 328 -6.89 24.02 13.31
CA TRP A 328 -6.28 25.33 13.10
C TRP A 328 -6.40 25.81 11.66
N ALA A 329 -6.16 24.93 10.69
CA ALA A 329 -6.30 25.24 9.27
C ALA A 329 -7.75 25.65 8.94
N ALA A 330 -8.73 24.87 9.40
CA ALA A 330 -10.15 25.19 9.20
C ALA A 330 -10.57 26.50 9.88
N LEU A 331 -9.99 26.82 11.04
CA LEU A 331 -10.22 28.10 11.72
C LEU A 331 -9.64 29.28 10.92
N GLY A 332 -8.44 29.12 10.36
CA GLY A 332 -7.79 30.13 9.53
C GLY A 332 -8.50 30.37 8.19
N GLU A 333 -9.05 29.32 7.55
CA GLU A 333 -9.89 29.49 6.35
C GLU A 333 -11.20 30.21 6.67
N ARG A 334 -11.73 30.01 7.87
CA ARG A 334 -12.97 30.62 8.32
C ARG A 334 -12.83 32.08 8.73
N LEU A 335 -11.71 32.45 9.35
CA LEU A 335 -11.41 33.79 9.82
C LEU A 335 -10.21 34.38 9.08
N ALA A 336 -10.45 35.35 8.21
CA ALA A 336 -9.37 36.11 7.58
C ALA A 336 -8.63 37.00 8.60
N THR A 337 -9.38 37.63 9.51
CA THR A 337 -8.87 38.46 10.63
C THR A 337 -9.87 38.37 11.79
N PRO A 338 -9.44 38.17 13.04
CA PRO A 338 -8.07 37.91 13.49
C PRO A 338 -7.54 36.53 13.08
N SER A 339 -6.23 36.42 12.91
CA SER A 339 -5.51 35.21 12.50
C SER A 339 -4.91 34.45 13.69
N VAL A 340 -4.76 33.13 13.54
CA VAL A 340 -4.09 32.27 14.53
C VAL A 340 -2.92 31.54 13.89
N THR A 341 -1.75 31.64 14.50
CA THR A 341 -0.57 30.87 14.11
C THR A 341 -0.44 29.65 15.01
N PRO A 342 -0.56 28.41 14.48
CA PRO A 342 -0.37 27.22 15.30
C PRO A 342 1.09 27.08 15.73
N VAL A 343 1.32 26.94 17.03
CA VAL A 343 2.64 26.76 17.65
C VAL A 343 2.68 25.50 18.52
N GLY A 344 3.87 24.94 18.72
CA GLY A 344 4.05 23.73 19.53
C GLY A 344 3.80 22.42 18.78
N MET A 345 3.63 21.32 19.53
CA MET A 345 3.39 19.99 18.95
C MET A 345 1.90 19.73 18.75
N PRO A 346 1.49 19.19 17.58
CA PRO A 346 0.09 18.88 17.34
C PRO A 346 -0.38 17.70 18.18
N ALA A 347 -1.68 17.69 18.50
CA ALA A 347 -2.28 16.72 19.40
C ALA A 347 -3.69 16.33 18.97
N TRP A 348 -4.08 15.12 19.35
CA TRP A 348 -5.46 14.63 19.22
C TRP A 348 -6.32 15.12 20.38
N LEU A 349 -7.48 15.68 20.05
CA LEU A 349 -8.50 16.09 21.01
C LEU A 349 -9.86 15.50 20.64
N LYS A 350 -10.80 15.44 21.58
CA LYS A 350 -12.19 15.09 21.28
C LYS A 350 -13.02 16.36 21.15
N GLY A 351 -13.72 16.49 20.04
CA GLY A 351 -14.49 17.69 19.76
C GLY A 351 -15.53 17.51 18.67
N ASP A 352 -16.55 18.36 18.67
CA ASP A 352 -17.44 18.56 17.52
C ASP A 352 -16.87 19.73 16.70
N ALA A 353 -16.19 19.43 15.60
CA ALA A 353 -15.38 20.40 14.85
C ALA A 353 -16.16 21.66 14.44
N PRO A 354 -17.32 21.57 13.77
CA PRO A 354 -18.12 22.75 13.42
C PRO A 354 -18.45 23.63 14.62
N VAL A 355 -18.81 23.03 15.76
CA VAL A 355 -19.24 23.76 16.95
C VAL A 355 -18.05 24.40 17.66
N LEU A 356 -16.92 23.70 17.76
CA LEU A 356 -15.66 24.24 18.30
C LEU A 356 -15.11 25.39 17.45
N LEU A 357 -15.17 25.27 16.12
CA LEU A 357 -14.73 26.33 15.22
C LEU A 357 -15.52 27.62 15.45
N GLU A 358 -16.83 27.54 15.70
CA GLU A 358 -17.64 28.72 16.00
C GLU A 358 -17.32 29.34 17.36
N VAL A 359 -17.08 28.51 18.38
CA VAL A 359 -16.64 28.99 19.69
C VAL A 359 -15.29 29.68 19.60
N LEU A 360 -14.31 29.04 18.96
CA LEU A 360 -12.96 29.60 18.79
C LEU A 360 -13.00 30.87 17.95
N ALA A 361 -13.81 30.91 16.89
CA ALA A 361 -13.94 32.10 16.07
C ALA A 361 -14.55 33.28 16.86
N SER A 362 -15.65 33.05 17.57
CA SER A 362 -16.28 34.09 18.41
C SER A 362 -15.36 34.56 19.53
N LEU A 363 -14.57 33.65 20.10
CA LEU A 363 -13.60 33.94 21.14
C LEU A 363 -12.45 34.81 20.62
N LEU A 364 -11.92 34.49 19.43
CA LEU A 364 -10.87 35.28 18.78
C LEU A 364 -11.36 36.68 18.40
N GLU A 365 -12.56 36.81 17.84
CA GLU A 365 -13.18 38.11 17.57
C GLU A 365 -13.27 38.96 18.86
N THR A 366 -13.67 38.33 19.97
CA THR A 366 -13.75 39.00 21.28
C THR A 366 -12.37 39.38 21.84
N LEU A 367 -11.36 38.54 21.64
CA LEU A 367 -9.98 38.83 22.02
C LEU A 367 -9.39 39.98 21.19
N ALA A 368 -9.64 40.01 19.88
CA ALA A 368 -9.21 41.09 18.99
C ALA A 368 -9.87 42.43 19.36
N GLU A 369 -11.18 42.43 19.62
CA GLU A 369 -11.90 43.62 20.10
C GLU A 369 -11.33 44.16 21.42
N HIS A 370 -10.92 43.27 22.33
CA HIS A 370 -10.39 43.67 23.64
C HIS A 370 -8.93 44.14 23.59
N THR A 371 -8.08 43.41 22.87
CA THR A 371 -6.62 43.62 22.84
C THR A 371 -6.18 44.59 21.75
N GLY A 372 -7.00 44.77 20.70
CA GLY A 372 -6.63 45.49 19.49
C GLY A 372 -5.63 44.75 18.60
N LEU A 373 -5.43 43.44 18.82
CA LEU A 373 -4.52 42.60 18.05
C LEU A 373 -5.28 41.79 16.99
N ASP A 374 -4.65 41.64 15.82
CA ASP A 374 -5.19 40.85 14.69
C ASP A 374 -4.49 39.48 14.52
N ALA A 375 -3.56 39.14 15.40
CA ALA A 375 -2.78 37.90 15.34
C ALA A 375 -2.55 37.31 16.74
N PHE A 376 -2.78 36.01 16.86
CA PHE A 376 -2.66 35.23 18.10
C PHE A 376 -1.90 33.93 17.83
N ASP A 377 -1.24 33.38 18.85
CA ASP A 377 -0.59 32.07 18.76
C ASP A 377 -1.51 30.99 19.36
N GLY A 378 -1.69 29.87 18.65
CA GLY A 378 -2.52 28.75 19.07
C GLY A 378 -1.67 27.54 19.44
N GLU A 379 -1.64 27.15 20.71
CA GLU A 379 -0.86 26.01 21.21
C GLU A 379 -1.78 24.90 21.71
N LEU A 380 -1.38 23.63 21.53
CA LEU A 380 -1.98 22.51 22.27
C LEU A 380 -1.00 21.91 23.26
N CYS A 381 -1.39 21.92 24.53
CA CYS A 381 -0.65 21.33 25.63
C CYS A 381 -1.32 20.02 26.08
N LEU A 382 -0.58 18.92 26.02
CA LEU A 382 -1.05 17.62 26.52
C LEU A 382 -1.05 17.59 28.05
N GLY A 383 -2.23 17.40 28.65
CA GLY A 383 -2.39 17.10 30.07
C GLY A 383 -2.60 15.60 30.33
N ASN A 384 -2.71 15.23 31.61
CA ASN A 384 -2.92 13.84 32.02
C ASN A 384 -4.30 13.29 31.61
N ARG A 385 -5.36 14.10 31.72
CA ARG A 385 -6.76 13.70 31.42
C ARG A 385 -7.47 14.66 30.46
N ARG A 386 -6.79 15.71 30.02
CA ARG A 386 -7.31 16.82 29.20
C ARG A 386 -6.24 17.25 28.21
N VAL A 387 -6.67 17.80 27.08
CA VAL A 387 -5.81 18.55 26.18
C VAL A 387 -6.17 20.02 26.36
N TYR A 388 -5.18 20.85 26.62
CA TYR A 388 -5.38 22.28 26.79
C TYR A 388 -5.12 22.96 25.45
N LEU A 389 -6.15 23.62 24.91
CA LEU A 389 -6.03 24.52 23.78
C LEU A 389 -5.79 25.92 24.36
N ASP A 390 -4.62 26.47 24.07
CA ASP A 390 -4.19 27.78 24.53
C ASP A 390 -4.16 28.77 23.36
N LEU A 391 -4.78 29.93 23.54
CA LEU A 391 -4.60 31.10 22.69
C LEU A 391 -3.69 32.09 23.43
N CYS A 392 -2.55 32.45 22.84
CA CYS A 392 -1.50 33.24 23.45
C CYS A 392 -1.32 34.57 22.71
N TRP A 393 -1.09 35.65 23.46
CA TRP A 393 -0.78 36.97 22.90
C TRP A 393 0.09 37.78 23.87
N HIS A 394 0.76 38.80 23.34
CA HIS A 394 1.54 39.73 24.15
C HIS A 394 0.62 40.80 24.75
N GLY A 395 0.62 40.94 26.08
CA GLY A 395 -0.23 41.91 26.79
C GLY A 395 -0.86 41.37 28.07
N GLU A 396 -1.93 42.04 28.52
CA GLU A 396 -2.61 41.71 29.77
C GLU A 396 -3.64 40.58 29.60
N ALA A 397 -3.80 39.80 30.68
CA ALA A 397 -4.80 38.74 30.74
C ALA A 397 -6.22 39.32 30.73
N LEU A 398 -7.13 38.59 30.08
CA LEU A 398 -8.52 38.99 29.95
C LEU A 398 -9.22 38.91 31.32
N ALA A 399 -9.77 40.04 31.78
CA ALA A 399 -10.51 40.09 33.04
C ALA A 399 -11.74 39.16 33.03
N GLN A 400 -12.00 38.49 34.16
CA GLN A 400 -13.10 37.52 34.31
C GLN A 400 -14.47 38.07 33.85
N ARG A 401 -14.76 39.35 34.11
CA ARG A 401 -16.00 40.01 33.68
C ARG A 401 -16.23 39.96 32.16
N HIS A 402 -15.16 40.05 31.37
CA HIS A 402 -15.26 40.01 29.90
C HIS A 402 -15.50 38.58 29.44
N LEU A 403 -14.85 37.60 30.07
CA LEU A 403 -15.09 36.18 29.83
C LEU A 403 -16.53 35.78 30.16
N ASP A 404 -17.06 36.21 31.31
CA ASP A 404 -18.44 35.93 31.71
C ASP A 404 -19.44 36.55 30.72
N THR A 405 -19.17 37.76 30.24
CA THR A 405 -19.98 38.40 29.20
C THR A 405 -19.97 37.58 27.90
N TRP A 406 -18.79 37.12 27.47
CA TRP A 406 -18.64 36.29 26.28
C TRP A 406 -19.31 34.91 26.42
N ARG A 407 -19.23 34.28 27.59
CA ARG A 407 -19.87 32.97 27.88
C ARG A 407 -21.37 32.99 27.60
N HIS A 408 -22.04 34.12 27.86
CA HIS A 408 -23.47 34.29 27.62
C HIS A 408 -23.80 34.77 26.19
N ARG A 409 -22.81 35.04 25.34
CA ARG A 409 -23.00 35.43 23.94
C ARG A 409 -23.62 34.28 23.15
N ARG A 410 -24.58 34.61 22.28
CA ARG A 410 -25.28 33.67 21.40
C ARG A 410 -24.46 33.43 20.13
N LEU A 411 -24.25 32.16 19.78
CA LEU A 411 -23.55 31.75 18.56
C LEU A 411 -24.56 31.61 17.41
N GLU A 412 -24.93 32.73 16.79
CA GLU A 412 -26.03 32.81 15.80
C GLU A 412 -25.82 31.96 14.54
N ARG A 413 -24.57 31.60 14.24
CA ARG A 413 -24.22 30.76 13.09
C ARG A 413 -24.50 29.27 13.33
N LEU A 414 -24.74 28.87 14.57
CA LEU A 414 -25.12 27.50 14.95
C LEU A 414 -26.64 27.34 15.02
N PRO A 415 -27.17 26.15 14.68
CA PRO A 415 -28.60 25.86 14.85
C PRO A 415 -29.06 26.12 16.29
N HIS A 416 -30.22 26.77 16.44
CA HIS A 416 -30.81 27.15 17.74
C HIS A 416 -30.01 28.18 18.56
N SER A 417 -28.96 28.77 18.00
CA SER A 417 -28.16 29.84 18.61
C SER A 417 -27.80 29.56 20.08
N PRO A 418 -27.09 28.45 20.37
CA PRO A 418 -26.64 28.15 21.73
C PRO A 418 -25.74 29.26 22.27
N SER A 419 -25.67 29.40 23.59
CA SER A 419 -24.65 30.26 24.19
C SER A 419 -23.25 29.63 24.05
N ALA A 420 -22.18 30.43 24.15
CA ALA A 420 -20.83 29.88 24.21
C ALA A 420 -20.67 28.92 25.41
N GLU A 421 -21.30 29.24 26.55
CA GLU A 421 -21.34 28.37 27.73
C GLU A 421 -22.01 27.00 27.45
N ASP A 422 -23.10 27.00 26.68
CA ASP A 422 -23.78 25.77 26.28
C ASP A 422 -22.82 24.84 25.52
N VAL A 423 -22.07 25.38 24.56
CA VAL A 423 -21.12 24.60 23.78
C VAL A 423 -19.97 24.10 24.65
N LEU A 424 -19.41 24.95 25.52
CA LEU A 424 -18.34 24.55 26.45
C LEU A 424 -18.81 23.40 27.34
N ARG A 425 -20.03 23.49 27.88
CA ARG A 425 -20.64 22.44 28.70
C ARG A 425 -20.80 21.12 27.92
N GLN A 426 -21.22 21.18 26.65
CA GLN A 426 -21.29 20.00 25.77
C GLN A 426 -19.92 19.33 25.59
N HIS A 427 -18.84 20.12 25.51
CA HIS A 427 -17.47 19.62 25.40
C HIS A 427 -16.83 19.25 26.75
N ALA A 428 -17.62 19.25 27.84
CA ALA A 428 -17.13 19.13 29.21
C ALA A 428 -15.94 20.07 29.50
N SER A 429 -15.92 21.23 28.86
CA SER A 429 -14.83 22.23 28.88
C SER A 429 -15.25 23.46 29.68
N ASP A 430 -14.27 24.30 29.98
CA ASP A 430 -14.46 25.65 30.50
C ASP A 430 -13.49 26.60 29.76
N VAL A 431 -13.38 27.86 30.21
CA VAL A 431 -12.37 28.80 29.72
C VAL A 431 -11.89 29.69 30.85
N TRP A 432 -10.59 29.98 30.88
CA TRP A 432 -10.02 30.98 31.80
C TRP A 432 -8.80 31.66 31.19
N SER A 433 -8.52 32.88 31.64
CA SER A 433 -7.33 33.63 31.24
C SER A 433 -6.26 33.59 32.33
N LEU A 434 -5.00 33.50 31.92
CA LEU A 434 -3.82 33.47 32.77
C LEU A 434 -2.84 34.54 32.28
N SER A 435 -2.15 35.20 33.22
CA SER A 435 -1.02 36.07 32.94
C SER A 435 0.29 35.28 33.12
N ASP A 436 1.21 35.42 32.18
CA ASP A 436 2.50 34.74 32.10
C ASP A 436 3.59 35.77 31.76
N GLY A 437 3.83 36.68 32.71
CA GLY A 437 4.74 37.83 32.51
C GLY A 437 4.18 38.85 31.52
N ASP A 438 4.94 39.14 30.46
CA ASP A 438 4.51 40.05 29.38
C ASP A 438 3.52 39.41 28.40
N TRP A 439 3.23 38.12 28.58
CA TRP A 439 2.28 37.36 27.80
C TRP A 439 1.01 37.05 28.58
N ALA A 440 -0.08 36.95 27.85
CA ALA A 440 -1.34 36.42 28.35
C ALA A 440 -1.73 35.19 27.54
N ARG A 441 -2.36 34.24 28.21
CA ARG A 441 -2.92 33.05 27.56
C ARG A 441 -4.35 32.82 28.01
N LEU A 442 -5.15 32.28 27.11
CA LEU A 442 -6.51 31.86 27.35
C LEU A 442 -6.62 30.37 27.08
N ARG A 443 -7.03 29.62 28.10
CA ARG A 443 -6.91 28.16 28.13
C ARG A 443 -8.29 27.50 28.14
N LEU A 444 -8.47 26.55 27.23
CA LEU A 444 -9.67 25.71 27.09
C LEU A 444 -9.32 24.23 27.28
N PRO A 445 -9.72 23.57 28.37
CA PRO A 445 -9.47 22.15 28.61
C PRO A 445 -10.46 21.23 27.89
N LEU A 446 -10.04 20.67 26.77
CA LEU A 446 -10.83 19.71 26.00
C LEU A 446 -10.59 18.26 26.47
N PRO A 447 -11.55 17.35 26.29
CA PRO A 447 -11.36 15.94 26.64
C PRO A 447 -10.25 15.31 25.80
N ALA A 448 -9.32 14.61 26.46
CA ALA A 448 -8.25 13.88 25.78
C ALA A 448 -8.75 12.53 25.27
N LEU A 449 -8.19 12.06 24.15
CA LEU A 449 -8.24 10.64 23.79
C LEU A 449 -7.34 9.84 24.73
N SER A 450 -7.74 8.60 25.03
CA SER A 450 -6.94 7.64 25.81
C SER A 450 -5.70 7.24 25.02
N ARG A 451 -4.68 8.12 24.93
CA ARG A 451 -3.38 7.95 24.26
C ARG A 451 -3.33 6.82 23.23
N THR A 452 -4.22 6.86 22.25
CA THR A 452 -4.10 6.09 21.03
C THR A 452 -3.17 6.91 20.17
N ALA A 453 -1.95 6.41 19.93
CA ALA A 453 -1.17 6.86 18.79
C ALA A 453 -2.07 6.86 17.55
N ALA A 454 -1.79 7.73 16.58
CA ALA A 454 -2.49 7.73 15.30
C ALA A 454 -2.67 6.27 14.81
N PRO A 455 -3.86 5.87 14.32
CA PRO A 455 -3.95 4.65 13.54
C PRO A 455 -3.05 4.87 12.34
N ARG A 456 -1.89 4.21 12.33
CA ARG A 456 -1.14 4.08 11.09
C ARG A 456 -2.05 3.27 10.17
N PRO A 457 -2.23 3.65 8.89
CA PRO A 457 -2.56 2.63 7.92
C PRO A 457 -1.54 1.52 8.13
N GLU A 458 -2.00 0.29 8.41
CA GLU A 458 -1.11 -0.86 8.29
C GLU A 458 -0.72 -0.89 6.81
N ASN A 459 0.44 -0.29 6.51
CA ASN A 459 1.04 -0.45 5.21
C ASN A 459 1.17 -1.95 4.98
N PRO A 460 0.73 -2.49 3.83
CA PRO A 460 0.91 -3.89 3.55
C PRO A 460 2.38 -4.22 3.77
N PRO A 461 2.71 -5.32 4.48
CA PRO A 461 4.09 -5.66 4.76
C PRO A 461 4.86 -5.69 3.45
N ARG A 462 6.04 -5.03 3.42
CA ARG A 462 6.93 -5.04 2.25
C ARG A 462 7.10 -6.51 1.85
N PRO A 463 6.78 -6.91 0.60
CA PRO A 463 6.96 -8.29 0.21
C PRO A 463 8.42 -8.68 0.41
N GLU A 464 8.61 -9.83 1.06
CA GLU A 464 9.93 -10.36 1.34
C GLU A 464 10.65 -10.62 0.00
N PHE A 465 11.87 -10.10 -0.13
CA PHE A 465 12.63 -10.11 -1.37
C PHE A 465 13.66 -11.23 -1.30
N HIS A 466 13.37 -12.34 -1.98
CA HIS A 466 14.25 -13.50 -1.98
C HIS A 466 15.24 -13.41 -3.16
N ASP A 467 16.49 -13.02 -2.86
CA ASP A 467 17.60 -13.08 -3.80
C ASP A 467 18.74 -13.92 -3.20
N PHE A 468 18.91 -15.13 -3.74
CA PHE A 468 19.87 -16.12 -3.26
C PHE A 468 21.34 -15.73 -3.51
N ASP A 469 21.60 -14.60 -4.18
CA ASP A 469 22.95 -14.10 -4.43
C ASP A 469 23.67 -13.63 -3.14
N ILE A 470 22.98 -13.45 -2.00
CA ILE A 470 23.63 -13.19 -0.69
C ILE A 470 24.63 -14.31 -0.35
N ALA A 471 24.32 -15.56 -0.67
CA ALA A 471 25.19 -16.70 -0.36
C ALA A 471 26.51 -16.70 -1.16
N LYS A 472 26.64 -15.83 -2.16
CA LYS A 472 27.83 -15.69 -3.02
C LYS A 472 28.78 -14.58 -2.59
N LEU A 473 28.48 -13.88 -1.49
CA LEU A 473 29.37 -12.87 -0.92
C LEU A 473 30.67 -13.51 -0.41
N PRO A 474 31.80 -12.77 -0.46
CA PRO A 474 33.10 -13.30 -0.06
C PRO A 474 33.11 -13.78 1.39
N ALA A 475 33.82 -14.88 1.65
CA ALA A 475 34.00 -15.39 2.99
C ALA A 475 34.77 -14.36 3.86
N PRO A 476 34.40 -14.17 5.14
CA PRO A 476 35.14 -13.29 6.04
C PRO A 476 36.61 -13.70 6.15
N ASP A 477 37.50 -12.74 6.40
CA ASP A 477 38.87 -13.02 6.82
C ASP A 477 38.88 -13.90 8.09
N THR A 478 39.89 -14.76 8.23
CA THR A 478 40.01 -15.79 9.27
C THR A 478 39.90 -15.20 10.68
N ASP A 479 40.43 -14.00 10.86
CA ASP A 479 40.38 -13.27 12.13
C ASP A 479 38.98 -12.74 12.43
N LEU A 480 38.24 -12.22 11.44
CA LEU A 480 36.88 -11.72 11.63
C LEU A 480 35.86 -12.87 11.80
N ALA A 481 36.06 -13.97 11.06
CA ALA A 481 35.21 -15.16 11.10
C ALA A 481 35.16 -15.80 12.50
N SER A 482 36.29 -15.78 13.21
CA SER A 482 36.45 -16.41 14.52
C SER A 482 36.05 -15.51 15.71
N ARG A 483 35.75 -14.22 15.47
CA ARG A 483 35.30 -13.29 16.53
C ARG A 483 33.95 -13.71 17.09
N ALA A 484 33.80 -13.54 18.40
CA ALA A 484 32.54 -13.78 19.08
C ALA A 484 31.49 -12.74 18.65
N LEU A 485 30.21 -13.15 18.57
CA LEU A 485 29.12 -12.28 18.12
C LEU A 485 28.97 -11.00 18.95
N HIS A 486 29.35 -11.04 20.23
CA HIS A 486 29.32 -9.88 21.11
C HIS A 486 30.47 -8.89 20.87
N ASP A 487 31.59 -9.32 20.31
CA ASP A 487 32.78 -8.49 20.02
C ASP A 487 32.78 -7.93 18.58
N LEU A 488 31.72 -8.23 17.81
CA LEU A 488 31.60 -7.72 16.46
C LEU A 488 31.29 -6.23 16.45
N GLU A 489 31.97 -5.53 15.55
CA GLU A 489 31.54 -4.23 15.07
C GLU A 489 30.56 -4.45 13.93
N ILE A 490 29.33 -3.95 14.10
CA ILE A 490 28.23 -4.18 13.17
C ILE A 490 27.63 -2.83 12.76
N VAL A 491 27.39 -2.66 11.47
CA VAL A 491 26.62 -1.54 10.94
C VAL A 491 25.27 -2.06 10.47
N ALA A 492 24.24 -1.72 11.24
CA ALA A 492 22.86 -2.00 10.86
C ALA A 492 22.40 -0.90 9.90
N PHE A 493 21.83 -1.27 8.76
CA PHE A 493 21.36 -0.30 7.77
C PHE A 493 20.04 -0.74 7.13
N ASP A 494 19.37 0.22 6.49
CA ASP A 494 18.14 0.05 5.74
C ASP A 494 18.10 1.07 4.59
N THR A 495 17.35 0.74 3.53
CA THR A 495 17.22 1.57 2.33
C THR A 495 15.78 1.78 1.88
N GLU A 496 15.50 3.02 1.47
CA GLU A 496 14.27 3.40 0.79
C GLU A 496 14.55 3.65 -0.69
N THR A 497 13.63 3.21 -1.55
CA THR A 497 13.85 3.14 -3.01
C THR A 497 12.61 3.58 -3.79
N THR A 498 12.78 3.92 -5.07
CA THR A 498 11.66 4.31 -5.96
C THR A 498 10.65 3.19 -6.18
N GLY A 499 11.00 1.95 -5.83
CA GLY A 499 10.16 0.77 -5.95
C GLY A 499 10.96 -0.48 -5.61
N LEU A 500 10.35 -1.65 -5.76
CA LEU A 500 10.96 -2.92 -5.36
C LEU A 500 11.73 -3.62 -6.49
N ALA A 501 11.61 -3.13 -7.74
CA ALA A 501 12.21 -3.75 -8.92
C ALA A 501 13.58 -3.14 -9.24
N LEU A 502 14.53 -3.25 -8.30
CA LEU A 502 15.89 -2.68 -8.43
C LEU A 502 16.63 -3.18 -9.68
N ARG A 503 16.42 -4.46 -10.06
CA ARG A 503 16.97 -5.03 -11.30
C ARG A 503 16.32 -4.47 -12.57
N GLU A 504 15.09 -3.98 -12.49
CA GLU A 504 14.33 -3.41 -13.62
C GLU A 504 14.44 -1.88 -13.69
N GLY A 505 15.25 -1.26 -12.81
CA GLY A 505 15.58 0.16 -12.91
C GLY A 505 15.20 1.02 -11.71
N ASP A 506 14.60 0.47 -10.64
CA ASP A 506 14.40 1.22 -9.40
C ASP A 506 15.71 1.69 -8.77
N ARG A 507 15.65 2.79 -8.02
CA ARG A 507 16.80 3.55 -7.54
C ARG A 507 16.69 3.86 -6.06
N LEU A 508 17.84 3.99 -5.40
CA LEU A 508 17.98 4.40 -4.01
C LEU A 508 17.51 5.85 -3.81
N ILE A 509 16.73 6.09 -2.75
CA ILE A 509 16.17 7.40 -2.35
C ILE A 509 16.69 7.82 -0.98
N SER A 510 16.85 6.88 -0.05
CA SER A 510 17.36 7.19 1.29
C SER A 510 18.16 6.02 1.83
N LEU A 511 19.21 6.33 2.59
CA LEU A 511 20.07 5.35 3.23
C LEU A 511 20.30 5.77 4.69
N GLY A 512 20.00 4.86 5.61
CA GLY A 512 20.12 5.07 7.04
C GLY A 512 20.87 3.92 7.69
N ALA A 513 21.75 4.22 8.63
CA ALA A 513 22.55 3.23 9.32
C ALA A 513 22.92 3.65 10.74
N CYS A 514 23.16 2.68 11.61
CA CYS A 514 23.64 2.88 12.97
C CYS A 514 24.63 1.79 13.38
N ARG A 515 25.52 2.12 14.31
CA ARG A 515 26.63 1.23 14.69
C ARG A 515 26.40 0.51 16.01
N ILE A 516 26.77 -0.76 16.04
CA ILE A 516 26.86 -1.59 17.23
C ILE A 516 28.32 -1.94 17.45
N VAL A 517 28.82 -1.70 18.66
CA VAL A 517 30.17 -2.08 19.08
C VAL A 517 30.08 -2.79 20.42
N ASN A 518 30.75 -3.93 20.56
CA ASN A 518 30.78 -4.72 21.79
C ASN A 518 29.36 -5.04 22.32
N GLY A 519 28.45 -5.40 21.40
CA GLY A 519 27.06 -5.73 21.71
C GLY A 519 26.22 -4.55 22.21
N ARG A 520 26.65 -3.30 21.97
CA ARG A 520 25.91 -2.08 22.35
C ARG A 520 25.64 -1.22 21.12
N LEU A 521 24.38 -0.85 20.93
CA LEU A 521 23.98 0.15 19.93
C LEU A 521 24.45 1.53 20.40
N LEU A 522 25.25 2.20 19.57
CA LEU A 522 25.74 3.54 19.83
C LEU A 522 24.69 4.56 19.41
N ALA A 523 24.32 5.47 20.32
CA ALA A 523 23.21 6.41 20.10
C ALA A 523 23.52 7.46 19.03
N ASP A 524 24.77 7.94 19.00
CA ASP A 524 25.21 9.08 18.20
C ASP A 524 26.03 8.66 16.95
N GLU A 525 26.36 7.37 16.81
CA GLU A 525 27.02 6.84 15.62
C GLU A 525 25.97 6.39 14.61
N THR A 526 25.54 7.36 13.80
CA THR A 526 24.53 7.17 12.76
C THR A 526 24.97 7.79 11.44
N PHE A 527 24.58 7.15 10.34
CA PHE A 527 24.69 7.68 8.99
C PHE A 527 23.27 7.81 8.44
N GLU A 528 22.86 9.00 8.00
CA GLU A 528 21.54 9.22 7.40
C GLU A 528 21.68 10.18 6.24
N GLN A 529 21.26 9.76 5.06
CA GLN A 529 21.46 10.52 3.84
C GLN A 529 20.31 10.27 2.86
N HIS A 530 19.60 11.34 2.50
CA HIS A 530 18.76 11.34 1.30
C HIS A 530 19.63 11.28 0.05
N VAL A 531 19.13 10.61 -0.98
CA VAL A 531 19.80 10.31 -2.24
C VAL A 531 18.90 10.74 -3.38
N ASN A 532 19.43 11.52 -4.33
CA ASN A 532 18.69 11.86 -5.54
C ASN A 532 18.67 10.64 -6.47
N PRO A 533 17.49 10.03 -6.75
CA PRO A 533 17.37 8.84 -7.58
C PRO A 533 17.53 9.13 -9.08
N GLN A 534 17.65 10.41 -9.47
CA GLN A 534 17.71 10.90 -10.86
C GLN A 534 16.51 10.47 -11.72
N ARG A 535 15.38 10.21 -11.06
CA ARG A 535 14.11 9.84 -11.69
C ARG A 535 12.93 10.21 -10.78
N PRO A 536 11.71 10.36 -11.33
CA PRO A 536 10.54 10.61 -10.51
C PRO A 536 10.27 9.45 -9.53
N ILE A 537 9.91 9.80 -8.30
CA ILE A 537 9.48 8.86 -7.26
C ILE A 537 7.99 8.54 -7.48
N PRO A 538 7.63 7.26 -7.70
CA PRO A 538 6.23 6.86 -7.81
C PRO A 538 5.45 7.15 -6.51
N SER A 539 4.22 7.64 -6.65
CA SER A 539 3.34 7.94 -5.50
C SER A 539 3.08 6.74 -4.58
N ALA A 540 3.15 5.51 -5.12
CA ALA A 540 3.06 4.28 -4.34
C ALA A 540 4.21 4.12 -3.33
N SER A 541 5.43 4.54 -3.69
CA SER A 541 6.60 4.48 -2.82
C SER A 541 6.57 5.64 -1.82
N THR A 542 6.22 6.85 -2.28
CA THR A 542 5.99 8.01 -1.40
C THR A 542 4.92 7.73 -0.33
N ALA A 543 3.88 6.96 -0.64
CA ALA A 543 2.87 6.56 0.34
C ALA A 543 3.41 5.68 1.48
N ILE A 544 4.55 5.00 1.27
CA ILE A 544 5.19 4.11 2.25
C ILE A 544 6.17 4.91 3.11
N HIS A 545 7.19 5.50 2.48
CA HIS A 545 8.32 6.14 3.16
C HIS A 545 8.19 7.66 3.31
N GLY A 546 7.16 8.27 2.72
CA GLY A 546 6.85 9.70 2.88
C GLY A 546 7.77 10.66 2.13
N LEU A 547 8.68 10.19 1.28
CA LEU A 547 9.60 11.03 0.50
C LEU A 547 9.05 11.28 -0.90
N GLY A 548 8.89 12.55 -1.27
CA GLY A 548 8.56 12.99 -2.62
C GLY A 548 9.78 13.54 -3.37
N ASP A 549 9.59 13.87 -4.65
CA ASP A 549 10.68 14.38 -5.51
C ASP A 549 11.37 15.62 -4.92
N GLN A 550 10.59 16.50 -4.29
CA GLN A 550 11.07 17.73 -3.65
C GLN A 550 12.00 17.50 -2.45
N ASP A 551 11.91 16.34 -1.78
CA ASP A 551 12.74 16.03 -0.62
C ASP A 551 14.15 15.55 -1.00
N VAL A 552 14.33 15.15 -2.28
CA VAL A 552 15.57 14.56 -2.79
C VAL A 552 16.15 15.25 -4.01
N GLU A 553 15.48 16.25 -4.59
CA GLU A 553 15.95 16.97 -5.78
C GLU A 553 17.37 17.54 -5.60
N ASN A 554 17.64 18.11 -4.42
CA ASN A 554 18.94 18.70 -4.09
C ASN A 554 19.88 17.75 -3.33
N ALA A 555 19.48 16.49 -3.15
CA ALA A 555 20.28 15.50 -2.46
C ALA A 555 21.44 14.99 -3.36
N PRO A 556 22.55 14.51 -2.77
CA PRO A 556 23.63 13.88 -3.53
C PRO A 556 23.15 12.61 -4.25
N THR A 557 23.79 12.23 -5.35
CA THR A 557 23.45 11.00 -6.09
C THR A 557 24.01 9.76 -5.39
N ALA A 558 23.53 8.57 -5.76
CA ALA A 558 24.03 7.31 -5.20
C ALA A 558 25.55 7.16 -5.39
N GLU A 559 26.10 7.59 -6.53
CA GLU A 559 27.54 7.56 -6.81
C GLU A 559 28.36 8.41 -5.83
N GLN A 560 27.75 9.44 -5.23
CA GLN A 560 28.39 10.31 -4.24
C GLN A 560 28.20 9.80 -2.80
N VAL A 561 27.05 9.17 -2.53
CA VAL A 561 26.69 8.69 -1.19
C VAL A 561 27.32 7.35 -0.87
N LEU A 562 27.31 6.40 -1.80
CA LEU A 562 27.79 5.04 -1.57
C LEU A 562 29.27 4.95 -1.18
N PRO A 563 30.21 5.74 -1.75
CA PRO A 563 31.59 5.77 -1.26
C PRO A 563 31.69 6.25 0.19
N ARG A 564 30.93 7.29 0.57
CA ARG A 564 30.91 7.79 1.96
C ARG A 564 30.30 6.77 2.91
N PHE A 565 29.27 6.06 2.46
CA PHE A 565 28.68 4.99 3.24
C PHE A 565 29.66 3.82 3.42
N ARG A 566 30.41 3.44 2.37
CA ARG A 566 31.49 2.46 2.46
C ARG A 566 32.57 2.88 3.47
N ASP A 567 33.00 4.15 3.42
CA ASP A 567 33.96 4.69 4.38
C ASP A 567 33.42 4.66 5.82
N TYR A 568 32.14 4.98 5.99
CA TYR A 568 31.46 4.83 7.27
C TYR A 568 31.46 3.36 7.71
N VAL A 569 31.06 2.41 6.87
CA VAL A 569 31.04 0.97 7.21
C VAL A 569 32.43 0.46 7.61
N GLY A 570 33.46 0.83 6.86
CA GLY A 570 34.82 0.37 7.07
C GLY A 570 34.92 -1.16 6.97
N SER A 571 35.49 -1.80 8.00
CA SER A 571 35.61 -3.26 8.09
C SER A 571 34.51 -3.92 8.94
N ALA A 572 33.44 -3.20 9.27
CA ALA A 572 32.35 -3.72 10.08
C ALA A 572 31.53 -4.78 9.33
N VAL A 573 30.86 -5.66 10.08
CA VAL A 573 29.86 -6.57 9.53
C VAL A 573 28.59 -5.78 9.21
N LEU A 574 28.03 -5.99 8.03
CA LEU A 574 26.75 -5.38 7.64
C LEU A 574 25.59 -6.18 8.20
N LEU A 575 24.54 -5.48 8.62
CA LEU A 575 23.32 -6.08 9.15
C LEU A 575 22.11 -5.38 8.54
N ALA A 576 21.18 -6.16 7.99
CA ALA A 576 19.90 -5.66 7.50
C ALA A 576 18.76 -6.63 7.83
N HIS A 577 17.52 -6.21 7.56
CA HIS A 577 16.35 -7.06 7.64
C HIS A 577 15.86 -7.32 6.23
N ASN A 578 15.95 -8.58 5.77
CA ASN A 578 15.79 -8.92 4.36
C ASN A 578 16.93 -8.32 3.50
N ALA A 579 18.16 -8.63 3.90
CA ALA A 579 19.38 -7.96 3.45
C ALA A 579 19.62 -8.03 1.94
N ALA A 580 19.05 -9.02 1.24
CA ALA A 580 19.15 -9.15 -0.21
C ALA A 580 18.69 -7.88 -0.93
N PHE A 581 17.61 -7.29 -0.44
CA PHE A 581 17.03 -6.08 -1.02
C PHE A 581 17.98 -4.89 -0.85
N ASP A 582 18.40 -4.60 0.38
CA ASP A 582 19.24 -3.45 0.69
C ASP A 582 20.62 -3.57 0.05
N MET A 583 21.20 -4.78 0.03
CA MET A 583 22.48 -5.04 -0.66
C MET A 583 22.38 -4.78 -2.16
N LEU A 584 21.24 -5.08 -2.78
CA LEU A 584 21.00 -4.76 -4.18
C LEU A 584 20.82 -3.24 -4.39
N ALA A 585 20.19 -2.54 -3.45
CA ALA A 585 19.96 -1.09 -3.53
C ALA A 585 21.28 -0.30 -3.42
N ILE A 586 22.23 -0.78 -2.62
CA ILE A 586 23.56 -0.16 -2.46
C ILE A 586 24.60 -0.68 -3.45
N ARG A 587 24.20 -1.49 -4.43
CA ARG A 587 25.14 -2.06 -5.40
C ARG A 587 25.84 -0.93 -6.17
N PRO A 588 27.17 -0.81 -6.07
CA PRO A 588 27.87 0.27 -6.75
C PRO A 588 27.83 0.12 -8.26
N GLY A 589 27.92 1.26 -8.96
CA GLY A 589 28.08 1.31 -10.41
C GLY A 589 29.41 0.71 -10.89
N PRO A 590 29.56 0.49 -12.21
CA PRO A 590 30.79 -0.04 -12.79
C PRO A 590 31.99 0.84 -12.44
N GLY A 591 33.05 0.24 -11.87
CA GLY A 591 34.29 0.94 -11.52
C GLY A 591 34.37 1.47 -10.08
N THR A 592 33.36 1.22 -9.24
CA THR A 592 33.39 1.54 -7.81
C THR A 592 33.50 0.24 -6.98
N ASP A 593 34.23 0.29 -5.87
CA ASP A 593 34.46 -0.88 -5.02
C ASP A 593 33.17 -1.43 -4.42
N ALA A 594 32.94 -2.73 -4.61
CA ALA A 594 31.77 -3.45 -4.10
C ALA A 594 31.85 -3.67 -2.59
N PHE A 595 30.71 -3.61 -1.88
CA PHE A 595 30.62 -3.98 -0.46
C PHE A 595 30.96 -5.46 -0.27
N ASP A 596 32.20 -5.73 0.14
CA ASP A 596 32.80 -7.05 0.32
C ASP A 596 32.85 -7.48 1.81
N MET A 597 32.15 -6.76 2.68
CA MET A 597 31.99 -7.11 4.09
C MET A 597 31.02 -8.29 4.26
N PRO A 598 31.16 -9.10 5.33
CA PRO A 598 30.16 -10.09 5.69
C PRO A 598 28.80 -9.45 5.99
N VAL A 599 27.72 -10.12 5.60
CA VAL A 599 26.34 -9.65 5.79
C VAL A 599 25.54 -10.62 6.64
N LEU A 600 24.91 -10.11 7.69
CA LEU A 600 23.95 -10.82 8.52
C LEU A 600 22.52 -10.36 8.18
N ASP A 601 21.62 -11.32 8.04
CA ASP A 601 20.21 -11.04 7.77
C ASP A 601 19.32 -11.45 8.95
N THR A 602 18.70 -10.46 9.60
CA THR A 602 17.80 -10.72 10.73
C THR A 602 16.54 -11.49 10.34
N LEU A 603 16.09 -11.42 9.09
CA LEU A 603 14.97 -12.21 8.57
C LEU A 603 15.34 -13.70 8.54
N LEU A 604 16.45 -14.03 7.88
CA LEU A 604 16.93 -15.41 7.75
C LEU A 604 17.31 -16.00 9.11
N LEU A 605 17.99 -15.23 9.96
CA LEU A 605 18.31 -15.65 11.33
C LEU A 605 17.05 -15.92 12.15
N SER A 606 16.01 -15.09 12.01
CA SER A 606 14.73 -15.28 12.69
C SER A 606 14.04 -16.57 12.23
N ARG A 607 13.98 -16.81 10.91
CA ARG A 607 13.44 -18.05 10.31
C ARG A 607 14.20 -19.29 10.76
N ALA A 608 15.53 -19.24 10.76
CA ALA A 608 16.36 -20.34 11.23
C ALA A 608 16.16 -20.62 12.73
N LEU A 609 15.98 -19.57 13.54
CA LEU A 609 15.74 -19.69 14.98
C LEU A 609 14.34 -20.27 15.28
N ASP A 610 13.30 -19.84 14.58
CA ASP A 610 11.91 -20.23 14.81
C ASP A 610 11.16 -20.53 13.49
N PRO A 611 11.36 -21.69 12.85
CA PRO A 611 10.77 -21.99 11.54
C PRO A 611 9.24 -22.05 11.50
N GLY A 612 8.59 -22.28 12.65
CA GLY A 612 7.14 -22.37 12.77
C GLY A 612 6.47 -21.07 13.22
N LEU A 613 7.21 -19.95 13.24
CA LEU A 613 6.64 -18.65 13.58
C LEU A 613 5.82 -18.12 12.39
N GLU A 614 4.58 -17.70 12.66
CA GLU A 614 3.81 -16.91 11.70
C GLU A 614 4.33 -15.46 11.71
N GLY A 615 4.82 -14.98 10.57
CA GLY A 615 5.30 -13.61 10.38
C GLY A 615 6.75 -13.38 10.82
N HIS A 616 7.63 -13.19 9.84
CA HIS A 616 9.03 -12.82 10.07
C HIS A 616 9.37 -11.41 9.59
N ASP A 617 8.39 -10.64 9.12
CA ASP A 617 8.58 -9.23 8.79
C ASP A 617 8.99 -8.40 10.02
N LEU A 618 9.60 -7.24 9.77
CA LEU A 618 10.18 -6.40 10.81
C LEU A 618 9.14 -5.96 11.85
N ASP A 619 7.90 -5.70 11.45
CA ASP A 619 6.84 -5.24 12.36
C ASP A 619 6.39 -6.38 13.29
N SER A 620 6.18 -7.57 12.73
CA SER A 620 5.87 -8.79 13.50
C SER A 620 6.97 -9.12 14.51
N LEU A 621 8.24 -9.07 14.09
CA LEU A 621 9.37 -9.32 14.99
C LEU A 621 9.54 -8.20 16.01
N ALA A 622 9.41 -6.94 15.63
CA ALA A 622 9.49 -5.82 16.58
C ALA A 622 8.44 -5.96 17.68
N LYS A 623 7.18 -6.27 17.31
CA LYS A 623 6.10 -6.53 18.27
C LYS A 623 6.43 -7.71 19.19
N ARG A 624 6.90 -8.83 18.63
CA ARG A 624 7.24 -10.05 19.39
C ARG A 624 8.36 -9.82 20.41
N TYR A 625 9.39 -9.06 20.03
CA TYR A 625 10.52 -8.77 20.91
C TYR A 625 10.32 -7.51 21.78
N GLY A 626 9.12 -6.91 21.76
CA GLY A 626 8.81 -5.72 22.55
C GLY A 626 9.61 -4.48 22.13
N LEU A 627 10.07 -4.45 20.88
CA LEU A 627 10.78 -3.31 20.29
C LEU A 627 9.76 -2.27 19.85
N ARG A 628 10.11 -0.99 19.97
CA ARG A 628 9.26 0.13 19.60
C ARG A 628 9.99 1.01 18.61
N PHE A 629 9.31 1.35 17.53
CA PHE A 629 9.68 2.46 16.66
C PHE A 629 9.38 3.76 17.41
N PRO A 630 10.34 4.68 17.53
CA PRO A 630 10.02 6.06 17.89
C PRO A 630 8.90 6.63 16.99
N PRO A 631 8.06 7.55 17.51
CA PRO A 631 7.01 8.17 16.71
C PRO A 631 7.60 8.81 15.45
N GLY A 632 6.99 8.55 14.28
CA GLY A 632 7.42 9.11 13.00
C GLY A 632 8.65 8.46 12.35
N THR A 633 9.25 7.43 12.94
CA THR A 633 10.49 6.82 12.40
C THR A 633 10.31 5.44 11.77
N ARG A 634 9.07 4.99 11.54
CA ARG A 634 8.84 3.73 10.79
C ARG A 634 8.78 4.09 9.30
N HIS A 635 9.40 3.30 8.44
CA HIS A 635 9.60 3.63 7.02
C HIS A 635 10.49 4.86 6.81
N THR A 636 11.36 5.11 7.78
CA THR A 636 12.52 5.96 7.58
C THR A 636 13.74 5.06 7.67
N ALA A 637 14.69 5.23 6.74
CA ALA A 637 15.85 4.35 6.64
C ALA A 637 16.62 4.26 7.98
N LEU A 638 16.83 5.38 8.69
CA LEU A 638 17.51 5.34 9.99
C LEU A 638 16.66 4.68 11.09
N GLY A 639 15.35 4.92 11.08
CA GLY A 639 14.46 4.39 12.11
C GLY A 639 14.30 2.88 12.01
N ASP A 640 14.19 2.35 10.80
CA ASP A 640 14.15 0.92 10.53
C ASP A 640 15.51 0.26 10.81
N ALA A 641 16.63 0.88 10.41
CA ALA A 641 17.98 0.41 10.77
C ALA A 641 18.19 0.30 12.29
N ARG A 642 17.69 1.27 13.08
CA ARG A 642 17.76 1.24 14.55
C ARG A 642 16.94 0.10 15.16
N VAL A 643 15.77 -0.20 14.61
CA VAL A 643 14.96 -1.33 15.08
C VAL A 643 15.61 -2.65 14.69
N THR A 644 16.16 -2.76 13.47
CA THR A 644 16.96 -3.91 13.02
C THR A 644 18.16 -4.16 13.93
N ALA A 645 18.89 -3.11 14.33
CA ALA A 645 19.99 -3.21 15.29
C ALA A 645 19.52 -3.78 16.65
N ARG A 646 18.40 -3.28 17.17
CA ARG A 646 17.84 -3.76 18.45
C ARG A 646 17.33 -5.19 18.35
N LEU A 647 16.76 -5.56 17.20
CA LEU A 647 16.34 -6.91 16.89
C LEU A 647 17.53 -7.86 16.88
N TRP A 648 18.63 -7.49 16.21
CA TRP A 648 19.87 -8.26 16.27
C TRP A 648 20.37 -8.48 17.69
N LEU A 649 20.38 -7.44 18.54
CA LEU A 649 20.79 -7.60 19.95
C LEU A 649 19.91 -8.57 20.74
N ALA A 650 18.65 -8.76 20.35
CA ALA A 650 17.76 -9.77 20.90
C ALA A 650 18.02 -11.16 20.30
N LEU A 651 18.16 -11.27 18.97
CA LEU A 651 18.43 -12.52 18.25
C LEU A 651 19.80 -13.11 18.64
N ARG A 652 20.84 -12.28 18.77
CA ARG A 652 22.19 -12.67 19.19
C ARG A 652 22.17 -13.48 20.48
N ARG A 653 21.44 -13.03 21.50
CA ARG A 653 21.34 -13.75 22.78
C ARG A 653 20.75 -15.14 22.62
N ARG A 654 19.82 -15.31 21.67
CA ARG A 654 19.20 -16.60 21.35
C ARG A 654 20.13 -17.50 20.52
N LEU A 655 20.92 -16.93 19.63
CA LEU A 655 21.97 -17.63 18.88
C LEU A 655 23.03 -18.17 19.85
N GLU A 656 23.54 -17.33 20.75
CA GLU A 656 24.52 -17.73 21.78
C GLU A 656 23.97 -18.82 22.71
N ALA A 657 22.70 -18.72 23.11
CA ALA A 657 22.04 -19.78 23.90
C ALA A 657 21.93 -21.13 23.17
N ARG A 658 22.09 -21.16 21.84
CA ARG A 658 22.13 -22.37 21.00
C ARG A 658 23.56 -22.79 20.62
N GLY A 659 24.58 -22.18 21.22
CA GLY A 659 25.99 -22.46 20.93
C GLY A 659 26.51 -21.83 19.64
N ILE A 660 25.77 -20.89 19.04
CA ILE A 660 26.21 -20.10 17.88
C ILE A 660 26.86 -18.83 18.43
N GLU A 661 28.17 -18.89 18.64
CA GLU A 661 28.91 -17.86 19.37
C GLU A 661 29.82 -17.02 18.48
N ARG A 662 30.16 -17.48 17.27
CA ARG A 662 31.08 -16.80 16.34
C ARG A 662 30.38 -16.33 15.07
N LEU A 663 30.98 -15.37 14.37
CA LEU A 663 30.48 -14.89 13.08
C LEU A 663 30.33 -16.01 12.06
N SER A 664 31.33 -16.90 11.95
CA SER A 664 31.29 -18.07 11.06
C SER A 664 30.06 -18.94 11.32
N ASP A 665 29.72 -19.15 12.59
CA ASP A 665 28.62 -20.02 13.00
C ASP A 665 27.28 -19.38 12.63
N ALA A 666 27.14 -18.06 12.83
CA ALA A 666 25.93 -17.32 12.46
C ALA A 666 25.72 -17.27 10.93
N LEU A 667 26.80 -17.09 10.15
CA LEU A 667 26.74 -17.11 8.69
C LEU A 667 26.35 -18.48 8.14
N VAL A 668 26.87 -19.57 8.71
CA VAL A 668 26.45 -20.93 8.35
C VAL A 668 25.00 -21.16 8.77
N PHE A 669 24.60 -20.69 9.94
CA PHE A 669 23.25 -20.87 10.47
C PHE A 669 22.19 -20.15 9.62
N GLN A 670 22.43 -18.91 9.19
CA GLN A 670 21.51 -18.20 8.29
C GLN A 670 21.44 -18.85 6.90
N ALA A 671 22.56 -19.38 6.38
CA ALA A 671 22.58 -20.06 5.09
C ALA A 671 21.69 -21.31 5.09
N GLY A 672 21.68 -22.06 6.20
CA GLY A 672 20.79 -23.22 6.38
C GLY A 672 19.29 -22.88 6.41
N ALA A 673 18.91 -21.60 6.53
CA ALA A 673 17.51 -21.18 6.34
C ALA A 673 17.09 -21.25 4.87
N LEU A 674 17.99 -20.87 3.96
CA LEU A 674 17.75 -20.84 2.52
C LEU A 674 17.57 -22.26 1.97
N ASP A 675 18.44 -23.19 2.39
CA ASP A 675 18.38 -24.60 1.97
C ASP A 675 17.07 -25.32 2.38
N ARG A 676 16.40 -24.84 3.43
CA ARG A 676 15.14 -25.42 3.94
C ARG A 676 13.91 -24.89 3.19
N GLU A 677 13.96 -23.66 2.69
CA GLU A 677 12.90 -23.12 1.84
C GLU A 677 12.85 -23.83 0.48
N ASP A 678 14.00 -24.15 -0.11
CA ASP A 678 14.10 -24.91 -1.37
C ASP A 678 13.51 -26.33 -1.26
N ALA A 679 13.49 -26.92 -0.06
CA ALA A 679 12.89 -28.24 0.19
C ALA A 679 11.37 -28.21 0.43
N CYS A 680 10.80 -27.02 0.68
CA CYS A 680 9.38 -26.82 0.96
C CYS A 680 8.63 -26.02 -0.12
N ALA A 681 9.30 -25.58 -1.18
CA ALA A 681 8.67 -24.99 -2.36
C ALA A 681 8.00 -26.10 -3.22
N PRO A 682 6.68 -26.02 -3.52
CA PRO A 682 5.97 -26.98 -4.37
C PRO A 682 6.37 -26.93 -5.85
#